data_AF-A0A9P8QFL6-F1
#
_entry.id   AF-A0A9P8QFL6-F1
#
_cell.length_a   1.000
_cell.length_b   1.000
_cell.length_c   1.000
_cell.angle_alpha   90.00
_cell.angle_beta   90.00
_cell.angle_gamma   90.00
#
_symmetry.space_group_name_H-M   'P 1'
#
loop_
_entity.id
_entity.type
_entity.pdbx_description
1 polymer ?
#
loop_
_entity_poly.entity_id
_entity_poly.type
_entity_poly.pdbx_seq_one_letter_code
_entity_poly.pdbx_strand_id
1 'polypeptide(L)'
;MLETIASSLRDISAFGSSDPAAASSKRNLWTSLVQSYRPRLNDYMMQAKRTLKETTLHAGGQVETLALDDQTPTLLARLEEFRTLVNVVASSPTQDGLGEVIKSAHDVFSSYKEHDFDEIVGSKAETRSLRDALGFLGAVIFKYVGCSKRSCFLCSRVVQRYGSYTTRGCHGKLYNLWTVPEVPWLAEEERPKLVQALKNVERAMKESIRDGKTSGLVHARESTIGGSSVATRRQQSGRDPYMSSLVSEYLRSQRQEGMRRSSAGKGEDFASPDKRCQDRMSFYHLAKCSARSITTADILCKDVIGDEFPQDPETREHFGFNRCRDWREQSHLLGLYKGLIYLEVEAIQLNEWREKDILVSKIIETFSKVSEQSRGGYFPWFLRNQHILDNSIPPLQFDGQDNPLQRAIDAARPYLDLEDRNKDLQQLEPPSKRQCFLLYAMALDGSHPNPHWAEFDSWYDFGFAVCPGEHNERLLGGLYSRLVGGHKVMRDYYQSLGSKDEYPNVPTCSFNEFWLAYESGSLAKLFYHYGLGDMMDRDWGLREFLSFPLDQHELRPSVWRLKHFLALDPGAPLGRLSKIETAAQEYGFTSQLTARTRLALRQFYEQLFTKVNPLRVHEAKNRGKLLEYAESSLDVIDDGVRHVLRKLG
;
A
#
# COMPACT_ATOMS: atom_id res chain seq x y z
N MET A 1 -9.04 12.37 -18.24
CA MET A 1 -7.74 13.07 -18.13
C MET A 1 -6.66 12.18 -17.51
N LEU A 2 -6.81 11.67 -16.28
CA LEU A 2 -5.83 10.72 -15.69
C LEU A 2 -5.75 9.40 -16.47
N GLU A 3 -6.88 8.89 -16.96
CA GLU A 3 -6.92 7.71 -17.84
C GLU A 3 -6.24 7.95 -19.19
N THR A 4 -6.35 9.16 -19.74
CA THR A 4 -5.69 9.59 -20.98
C THR A 4 -4.18 9.62 -20.80
N ILE A 5 -3.69 10.19 -19.69
CA ILE A 5 -2.27 10.20 -19.31
C ILE A 5 -1.77 8.78 -19.11
N ALA A 6 -2.53 7.94 -18.39
CA ALA A 6 -2.16 6.54 -18.15
C ALA A 6 -2.12 5.73 -19.45
N SER A 7 -3.05 5.96 -20.38
CA SER A 7 -3.05 5.33 -21.71
C SER A 7 -1.82 5.74 -22.50
N SER A 8 -1.56 7.03 -22.64
CA SER A 8 -0.38 7.49 -23.39
C SER A 8 0.93 7.00 -22.80
N LEU A 9 1.04 6.83 -21.47
CA LEU A 9 2.21 6.24 -20.83
C LEU A 9 2.36 4.74 -21.13
N ARG A 10 1.27 3.97 -21.16
CA ARG A 10 1.29 2.56 -21.58
C ARG A 10 1.71 2.43 -23.03
N ASP A 11 1.14 3.26 -23.90
CA ASP A 11 1.45 3.27 -25.33
C ASP A 11 2.94 3.61 -25.54
N ILE A 12 3.47 4.63 -24.87
CA ILE A 12 4.91 4.98 -24.93
C ILE A 12 5.81 3.85 -24.40
N SER A 13 5.37 3.09 -23.40
CA SER A 13 6.15 1.95 -22.87
C SER A 13 6.17 0.73 -23.80
N ALA A 14 5.18 0.61 -24.68
CA ALA A 14 5.06 -0.48 -25.64
C ALA A 14 5.86 -0.23 -26.94
N PHE A 15 6.18 1.04 -27.26
CA PHE A 15 6.89 1.41 -28.49
C PHE A 15 8.40 1.60 -28.29
N GLY A 16 9.20 1.21 -29.28
CA GLY A 16 10.64 1.54 -29.33
C GLY A 16 10.88 3.05 -29.46
N SER A 17 12.04 3.54 -29.01
CA SER A 17 12.35 4.98 -28.93
C SER A 17 12.24 5.76 -30.27
N SER A 18 12.30 5.04 -31.39
CA SER A 18 12.31 5.58 -32.77
C SER A 18 10.99 5.39 -33.52
N ASP A 19 9.94 4.88 -32.87
CA ASP A 19 8.63 4.62 -33.51
C ASP A 19 7.83 5.92 -33.73
N PRO A 20 7.34 6.20 -34.96
CA PRO A 20 6.46 7.34 -35.24
C PRO A 20 5.19 7.40 -34.37
N ALA A 21 4.65 6.24 -33.97
CA ALA A 21 3.50 6.14 -33.07
C ALA A 21 3.85 6.57 -31.64
N ALA A 22 5.11 6.34 -31.20
CA ALA A 22 5.61 6.87 -29.93
C ALA A 22 5.69 8.40 -29.95
N ALA A 23 6.05 9.01 -31.09
CA ALA A 23 6.10 10.47 -31.21
C ALA A 23 4.71 11.11 -31.08
N SER A 24 3.69 10.51 -31.68
CA SER A 24 2.29 10.94 -31.52
C SER A 24 1.81 10.78 -30.07
N SER A 25 2.10 9.64 -29.45
CA SER A 25 1.72 9.36 -28.05
C SER A 25 2.42 10.29 -27.06
N LYS A 26 3.70 10.62 -27.29
CA LYS A 26 4.46 11.62 -26.51
C LYS A 26 3.83 13.01 -26.65
N ARG A 27 3.38 13.39 -27.84
CA ARG A 27 2.68 14.67 -28.09
C ARG A 27 1.32 14.71 -27.36
N ASN A 28 0.56 13.63 -27.39
CA ASN A 28 -0.73 13.55 -26.68
C ASN A 28 -0.56 13.57 -25.15
N LEU A 29 0.49 12.90 -24.64
CA LEU A 29 0.86 12.97 -23.24
C LEU A 29 1.25 14.40 -22.84
N TRP A 30 2.07 15.07 -23.65
CA TRP A 30 2.47 16.46 -23.46
C TRP A 30 1.25 17.39 -23.34
N THR A 31 0.34 17.32 -24.31
CA THR A 31 -0.91 18.09 -24.34
C THR A 31 -1.73 17.86 -23.06
N SER A 32 -1.89 16.59 -22.65
CA SER A 32 -2.65 16.21 -21.47
C SER A 32 -2.03 16.69 -20.16
N LEU A 33 -0.69 16.65 -20.04
CA LEU A 33 0.03 17.12 -18.87
C LEU A 33 -0.05 18.64 -18.72
N VAL A 34 0.20 19.40 -19.79
CA VAL A 34 0.08 20.87 -19.78
C VAL A 34 -1.33 21.30 -19.38
N GLN A 35 -2.36 20.59 -19.89
CA GLN A 35 -3.74 20.86 -19.52
C GLN A 35 -4.03 20.53 -18.04
N SER A 36 -3.54 19.39 -17.54
CA SER A 36 -3.76 18.96 -16.15
C SER A 36 -3.06 19.86 -15.13
N TYR A 37 -1.90 20.43 -15.46
CA TYR A 37 -1.11 21.26 -14.57
C TYR A 37 -1.32 22.77 -14.77
N ARG A 38 -2.20 23.17 -15.69
CA ARG A 38 -2.46 24.57 -16.06
C ARG A 38 -2.62 25.53 -14.88
N PRO A 39 -3.39 25.23 -13.81
CA PRO A 39 -3.50 26.14 -12.67
C PRO A 39 -2.16 26.41 -11.97
N ARG A 40 -1.37 25.36 -11.74
CA ARG A 40 -0.04 25.47 -11.09
C ARG A 40 0.98 26.15 -11.99
N LEU A 41 0.94 25.85 -13.29
CA LEU A 41 1.78 26.51 -14.29
C LEU A 41 1.55 28.01 -14.32
N ASN A 42 0.29 28.45 -14.24
CA ASN A 42 -0.06 29.87 -14.15
C ASN A 42 0.49 30.50 -12.86
N ASP A 43 0.38 29.82 -11.71
CA ASP A 43 0.91 30.33 -10.44
C ASP A 43 2.43 30.52 -10.50
N TYR A 44 3.15 29.51 -11.00
CA TYR A 44 4.61 29.61 -11.16
C TYR A 44 5.01 30.65 -12.20
N MET A 45 4.24 30.80 -13.28
CA MET A 45 4.48 31.81 -14.31
C MET A 45 4.31 33.23 -13.72
N MET A 46 3.29 33.43 -12.90
CA MET A 46 3.06 34.70 -12.20
C MET A 46 4.13 34.97 -11.14
N GLN A 47 4.63 33.93 -10.47
CA GLN A 47 5.77 34.03 -9.56
C GLN A 47 7.05 34.43 -10.29
N ALA A 48 7.38 33.76 -11.39
CA ALA A 48 8.54 34.10 -12.22
C ALA A 48 8.43 35.52 -12.79
N LYS A 49 7.24 35.93 -13.26
CA LYS A 49 6.98 37.31 -13.72
C LYS A 49 7.22 38.33 -12.62
N ARG A 50 6.77 38.05 -11.39
CA ARG A 50 6.98 38.93 -10.24
C ARG A 50 8.46 39.05 -9.89
N THR A 51 9.16 37.92 -9.79
CA THR A 51 10.58 37.90 -9.47
C THR A 51 11.41 38.60 -10.55
N LEU A 52 11.10 38.37 -11.84
CA LEU A 52 11.76 39.06 -12.96
C LEU A 52 11.56 40.58 -12.90
N LYS A 53 10.36 41.04 -12.51
CA LYS A 53 10.02 42.46 -12.33
C LYS A 53 10.75 43.08 -11.13
N GLU A 54 10.97 42.31 -10.07
CA GLU A 54 11.72 42.73 -8.88
C GLU A 54 13.24 42.79 -9.16
N THR A 55 13.77 41.88 -10.00
CA THR A 55 15.20 41.88 -10.38
C THR A 55 15.58 42.90 -11.46
N THR A 56 14.64 43.38 -12.29
CA THR A 56 14.93 44.45 -13.26
C THR A 56 14.71 45.83 -12.64
N LEU A 57 15.73 46.33 -11.92
CA LEU A 57 16.15 47.75 -11.87
C LEU A 57 17.44 47.88 -11.02
N HIS A 58 18.57 47.37 -11.51
CA HIS A 58 19.88 47.90 -11.09
C HIS A 58 20.93 48.06 -12.19
N ALA A 59 20.63 47.72 -13.45
CA ALA A 59 21.53 47.96 -14.58
C ALA A 59 20.97 49.02 -15.53
N GLY A 60 20.85 50.25 -15.04
CA GLY A 60 20.92 51.43 -15.90
C GLY A 60 22.39 51.78 -16.09
N GLY A 61 23.07 51.10 -17.03
CA GLY A 61 24.49 51.36 -17.29
C GLY A 61 25.12 50.42 -18.31
N GLN A 62 25.24 50.93 -19.53
CA GLN A 62 26.13 50.49 -20.62
C GLN A 62 25.94 49.08 -21.20
N VAL A 63 25.20 49.07 -22.30
CA VAL A 63 25.42 48.19 -23.45
C VAL A 63 26.82 48.46 -23.99
N GLU A 64 27.73 47.49 -23.89
CA GLU A 64 28.88 47.39 -24.79
C GLU A 64 28.80 46.08 -25.57
N THR A 65 28.56 46.26 -26.87
CA THR A 65 28.54 45.27 -27.92
C THR A 65 29.96 44.78 -28.19
N LEU A 66 30.24 43.52 -27.87
CA LEU A 66 31.36 42.79 -28.49
C LEU A 66 30.86 41.41 -28.91
N ALA A 67 30.43 41.31 -30.16
CA ALA A 67 30.25 40.06 -30.86
C ALA A 67 31.63 39.51 -31.23
N LEU A 68 31.91 38.25 -30.87
CA LEU A 68 32.77 37.32 -31.61
C LEU A 68 32.64 35.90 -31.01
N ASP A 69 32.37 34.96 -31.91
CA ASP A 69 32.45 33.50 -31.82
C ASP A 69 31.54 32.72 -30.83
N ASP A 70 30.53 32.08 -31.43
CA ASP A 70 29.96 30.76 -31.10
C ASP A 70 29.54 30.47 -29.64
N GLN A 71 29.32 31.51 -28.85
CA GLN A 71 28.96 31.40 -27.45
C GLN A 71 27.46 31.58 -27.19
N THR A 72 26.93 30.66 -26.38
CA THR A 72 25.62 30.68 -25.73
C THR A 72 25.18 32.12 -25.40
N PRO A 73 23.94 32.53 -25.74
CA PRO A 73 23.45 33.89 -25.48
C PRO A 73 23.71 34.31 -24.02
N THR A 74 23.90 35.60 -23.74
CA THR A 74 24.10 36.02 -22.34
C THR A 74 22.84 35.72 -21.53
N LEU A 75 23.00 35.32 -20.26
CA LEU A 75 21.86 34.98 -19.38
C LEU A 75 20.85 36.13 -19.30
N LEU A 76 21.33 37.38 -19.32
CA LEU A 76 20.48 38.58 -19.35
C LEU A 76 19.58 38.64 -20.59
N ALA A 77 20.11 38.34 -21.78
CA ALA A 77 19.32 38.29 -23.02
C ALA A 77 18.25 37.19 -22.98
N ARG A 78 18.60 36.00 -22.45
CA ARG A 78 17.64 34.89 -22.29
C ARG A 78 16.56 35.18 -21.26
N LEU A 79 16.88 35.87 -20.17
CA LEU A 79 15.90 36.28 -19.17
C LEU A 79 14.94 37.34 -19.71
N GLU A 80 15.41 38.23 -20.59
CA GLU A 80 14.56 39.20 -21.28
C GLU A 80 13.63 38.54 -22.32
N GLU A 81 14.15 37.62 -23.14
CA GLU A 81 13.33 36.78 -24.03
C GLU A 81 12.25 36.03 -23.24
N PHE A 82 12.63 35.38 -22.13
CA PHE A 82 11.70 34.68 -21.27
C PHE A 82 10.67 35.63 -20.64
N ARG A 83 11.08 36.83 -20.21
CA ARG A 83 10.17 37.86 -19.64
C ARG A 83 9.13 38.31 -20.66
N THR A 84 9.55 38.58 -21.91
CA THR A 84 8.62 38.97 -22.98
C THR A 84 7.62 37.85 -23.27
N LEU A 85 8.08 36.61 -23.38
CA LEU A 85 7.24 35.43 -23.60
C LEU A 85 6.19 35.25 -22.48
N VAL A 86 6.63 35.33 -21.23
CA VAL A 86 5.75 35.23 -20.05
C VAL A 86 4.71 36.35 -20.03
N ASN A 87 5.05 37.57 -20.45
CA ASN A 87 4.10 38.68 -20.51
C ASN A 87 3.00 38.48 -21.56
N VAL A 88 3.36 37.96 -22.74
CA VAL A 88 2.41 37.62 -23.80
C VAL A 88 1.47 36.51 -23.35
N VAL A 89 2.03 35.41 -22.84
CA VAL A 89 1.26 34.22 -22.43
C VAL A 89 0.40 34.50 -21.17
N ALA A 90 0.86 35.35 -20.25
CA ALA A 90 0.04 35.75 -19.10
C ALA A 90 -1.19 36.59 -19.50
N SER A 91 -1.15 37.29 -20.62
CA SER A 91 -2.26 38.12 -21.12
C SER A 91 -3.29 37.31 -21.90
N SER A 92 -2.84 36.25 -22.58
CA SER A 92 -3.70 35.30 -23.29
C SER A 92 -3.09 33.88 -23.22
N PRO A 93 -3.39 33.10 -22.17
CA PRO A 93 -2.75 31.81 -21.95
C PRO A 93 -3.30 30.77 -22.91
N THR A 94 -2.61 30.52 -24.02
CA THR A 94 -2.86 29.38 -24.92
C THR A 94 -2.08 28.15 -24.45
N GLN A 95 -2.52 26.97 -24.89
CA GLN A 95 -1.84 25.71 -24.54
C GLN A 95 -0.44 25.63 -25.14
N ASP A 96 -0.28 26.08 -26.38
CA ASP A 96 1.01 26.13 -27.06
C ASP A 96 1.94 27.17 -26.42
N GLY A 97 1.41 28.35 -26.06
CA GLY A 97 2.16 29.39 -25.36
C GLY A 97 2.66 28.95 -23.98
N LEU A 98 1.83 28.23 -23.22
CA LEU A 98 2.27 27.62 -21.95
C LEU A 98 3.38 26.58 -22.18
N GLY A 99 3.30 25.82 -23.27
CA GLY A 99 4.33 24.88 -23.65
C GLY A 99 5.67 25.53 -23.99
N GLU A 100 5.64 26.68 -24.68
CA GLU A 100 6.84 27.49 -24.98
C GLU A 100 7.47 28.09 -23.73
N VAL A 101 6.65 28.58 -22.79
CA VAL A 101 7.13 29.09 -21.48
C VAL A 101 7.86 28.00 -20.70
N ILE A 102 7.31 26.78 -20.64
CA ILE A 102 7.94 25.64 -19.95
C ILE A 102 9.31 25.30 -20.57
N LYS A 103 9.39 25.25 -21.90
CA LYS A 103 10.64 24.95 -22.61
C LYS A 103 11.67 26.04 -22.37
N SER A 104 11.30 27.31 -22.54
CA SER A 104 12.19 28.44 -22.34
C SER A 104 12.69 28.52 -20.89
N ALA A 105 11.83 28.27 -19.90
CA ALA A 105 12.25 28.18 -18.49
C ALA A 105 13.26 27.06 -18.24
N HIS A 106 13.05 25.89 -18.86
CA HIS A 106 14.00 24.78 -18.77
C HIS A 106 15.34 25.12 -19.40
N ASP A 107 15.35 25.68 -20.60
CA ASP A 107 16.57 26.01 -21.33
C ASP A 107 17.42 27.02 -20.54
N VAL A 108 16.80 28.03 -19.93
CA VAL A 108 17.49 28.97 -19.03
C VAL A 108 17.98 28.26 -17.76
N PHE A 109 17.18 27.38 -17.16
CA PHE A 109 17.59 26.67 -15.94
C PHE A 109 18.74 25.67 -16.18
N SER A 110 18.77 24.99 -17.34
CA SER A 110 19.75 23.97 -17.66
C SER A 110 21.07 24.54 -18.18
N SER A 111 21.02 25.70 -18.83
CA SER A 111 22.18 26.27 -19.52
C SER A 111 23.07 27.14 -18.61
N TYR A 112 22.54 27.62 -17.47
CA TYR A 112 23.26 28.53 -16.57
C TYR A 112 23.28 28.01 -15.11
N LYS A 113 24.40 28.22 -14.42
CA LYS A 113 24.67 27.80 -13.03
C LYS A 113 24.34 28.93 -12.05
N GLU A 114 24.25 28.61 -10.75
CA GLU A 114 23.86 29.57 -9.69
C GLU A 114 24.67 30.88 -9.71
N HIS A 115 25.99 30.79 -9.92
CA HIS A 115 26.86 31.95 -9.92
C HIS A 115 26.60 32.90 -11.09
N ASP A 116 26.14 32.38 -12.23
CA ASP A 116 25.78 33.20 -13.39
C ASP A 116 24.58 34.11 -13.07
N PHE A 117 23.67 33.66 -12.19
CA PHE A 117 22.54 34.45 -11.72
C PHE A 117 22.95 35.46 -10.63
N ASP A 118 23.94 35.13 -9.80
CA ASP A 118 24.46 36.03 -8.76
C ASP A 118 25.14 37.27 -9.36
N GLU A 119 25.65 37.19 -10.59
CA GLU A 119 26.22 38.34 -11.31
C GLU A 119 25.16 39.32 -11.84
N ILE A 120 23.92 38.86 -12.02
CA ILE A 120 22.80 39.65 -12.56
C ILE A 120 21.88 40.15 -11.45
N VAL A 121 21.70 39.33 -10.42
CA VAL A 121 20.78 39.57 -9.32
C VAL A 121 21.59 39.93 -8.09
N GLY A 122 21.55 41.21 -7.68
CA GLY A 122 22.37 41.75 -6.59
C GLY A 122 22.11 41.16 -5.20
N SER A 123 21.17 40.22 -5.07
CA SER A 123 20.78 39.55 -3.81
C SER A 123 20.70 38.04 -3.97
N LYS A 124 21.46 37.30 -3.15
CA LYS A 124 21.44 35.82 -3.11
C LYS A 124 20.04 35.23 -2.84
N ALA A 125 19.17 35.97 -2.14
CA ALA A 125 17.80 35.53 -1.87
C ALA A 125 16.94 35.60 -3.13
N GLU A 126 17.12 36.65 -3.94
CA GLU A 126 16.42 36.87 -5.20
C GLU A 126 16.96 35.93 -6.30
N THR A 127 18.28 35.70 -6.35
CA THR A 127 18.90 34.68 -7.22
C THR A 127 18.24 33.33 -7.00
N ARG A 128 18.13 32.91 -5.74
CA ARG A 128 17.52 31.63 -5.38
C ARG A 128 16.05 31.60 -5.75
N SER A 129 15.30 32.67 -5.48
CA SER A 129 13.88 32.77 -5.82
C SER A 129 13.63 32.67 -7.33
N LEU A 130 14.42 33.38 -8.15
CA LEU A 130 14.31 33.37 -9.60
C LEU A 130 14.65 31.99 -10.17
N ARG A 131 15.75 31.41 -9.68
CA ARG A 131 16.19 30.09 -10.11
C ARG A 131 15.24 28.99 -9.68
N ASP A 132 14.65 29.08 -8.50
CA ASP A 132 13.61 28.17 -8.03
C ASP A 132 12.35 28.30 -8.90
N ALA A 133 11.92 29.52 -9.24
CA ALA A 133 10.76 29.75 -10.11
C ALA A 133 10.96 29.19 -11.52
N LEU A 134 12.13 29.43 -12.13
CA LEU A 134 12.52 28.85 -13.42
C LEU A 134 12.64 27.32 -13.33
N GLY A 135 13.19 26.83 -12.22
CA GLY A 135 13.29 25.41 -11.91
C GLY A 135 11.92 24.76 -11.82
N PHE A 136 10.96 25.34 -11.11
CA PHE A 136 9.60 24.80 -11.01
C PHE A 136 8.83 24.86 -12.33
N LEU A 137 9.01 25.94 -13.11
CA LEU A 137 8.41 26.06 -14.45
C LEU A 137 8.99 25.07 -15.45
N GLY A 138 10.33 24.93 -15.48
CA GLY A 138 11.04 24.03 -16.38
C GLY A 138 11.03 22.56 -15.93
N ALA A 139 10.85 22.29 -14.64
CA ALA A 139 10.80 20.92 -14.08
C ALA A 139 9.46 20.22 -14.33
N VAL A 140 8.46 20.91 -14.87
CA VAL A 140 7.17 20.28 -15.16
C VAL A 140 7.37 19.07 -16.07
N ILE A 141 8.40 19.04 -16.95
CA ILE A 141 8.69 17.89 -17.83
C ILE A 141 10.20 17.62 -18.05
N PHE A 142 11.06 17.58 -17.02
CA PHE A 142 12.40 16.95 -17.19
C PHE A 142 12.96 16.22 -15.97
N LYS A 143 13.55 15.05 -16.27
CA LYS A 143 14.38 14.14 -15.45
C LYS A 143 14.46 14.52 -13.97
N TYR A 144 13.35 14.41 -13.25
CA TYR A 144 13.30 14.67 -11.82
C TYR A 144 12.82 13.40 -11.13
N VAL A 145 13.60 12.90 -10.19
CA VAL A 145 13.14 11.81 -9.33
C VAL A 145 12.26 12.43 -8.26
N GLY A 146 10.95 12.26 -8.44
CA GLY A 146 9.93 12.72 -7.51
C GLY A 146 10.06 12.05 -6.14
N CYS A 147 10.85 12.66 -5.25
CA CYS A 147 11.05 12.16 -3.90
C CYS A 147 10.40 13.08 -2.85
N SER A 148 9.61 12.46 -1.99
CA SER A 148 8.95 13.03 -0.82
C SER A 148 9.85 13.84 0.11
N LYS A 149 11.03 13.27 0.33
CA LYS A 149 12.06 13.68 1.26
C LYS A 149 13.30 14.05 0.46
N ARG A 150 14.22 14.79 1.07
CA ARG A 150 15.57 14.98 0.51
C ARG A 150 16.23 13.59 0.37
N SER A 151 17.05 13.41 -0.65
CA SER A 151 17.83 12.18 -0.86
C SER A 151 18.97 12.07 0.16
N CYS A 152 19.41 10.85 0.44
CA CYS A 152 20.60 10.63 1.28
C CYS A 152 21.87 11.03 0.52
N PHE A 153 22.99 11.16 1.23
CA PHE A 153 24.26 11.56 0.60
C PHE A 153 24.63 10.66 -0.57
N LEU A 154 24.54 9.34 -0.40
CA LEU A 154 24.92 8.36 -1.42
C LEU A 154 23.98 8.36 -2.62
N CYS A 155 22.67 8.35 -2.40
CA CYS A 155 21.68 8.43 -3.49
C CYS A 155 21.80 9.76 -4.25
N SER A 156 21.99 10.89 -3.56
CA SER A 156 22.20 12.18 -4.21
C SER A 156 23.44 12.17 -5.10
N ARG A 157 24.55 11.54 -4.64
CA ARG A 157 25.79 11.47 -5.40
C ARG A 157 25.69 10.51 -6.58
N VAL A 158 25.04 9.36 -6.42
CA VAL A 158 24.80 8.44 -7.55
C VAL A 158 23.93 9.12 -8.60
N VAL A 159 22.79 9.71 -8.21
CA VAL A 159 21.88 10.35 -9.17
C VAL A 159 22.56 11.49 -9.94
N GLN A 160 23.35 12.32 -9.25
CA GLN A 160 24.13 13.40 -9.88
C GLN A 160 25.21 12.90 -10.85
N ARG A 161 25.76 11.71 -10.63
CA ARG A 161 26.89 11.17 -11.40
C ARG A 161 26.48 10.18 -12.48
N TYR A 162 25.35 9.51 -12.28
CA TYR A 162 24.85 8.46 -13.17
C TYR A 162 23.93 9.01 -14.26
N GLY A 163 23.13 10.04 -13.98
CA GLY A 163 22.14 10.54 -14.94
C GLY A 163 21.96 12.05 -14.94
N SER A 164 21.22 12.53 -15.93
CA SER A 164 20.73 13.92 -16.04
C SER A 164 19.51 14.18 -15.12
N TYR A 165 19.36 13.37 -14.06
CA TYR A 165 18.25 13.45 -13.14
C TYR A 165 18.58 14.32 -11.92
N THR A 166 17.61 15.10 -11.46
CA THR A 166 17.73 15.89 -10.22
C THR A 166 16.78 15.36 -9.14
N THR A 167 17.07 15.67 -7.89
CA THR A 167 16.22 15.34 -6.73
C THR A 167 15.92 16.63 -5.95
N ARG A 168 14.97 16.59 -5.01
CA ARG A 168 14.60 17.73 -4.15
C ARG A 168 15.78 18.34 -3.34
N GLY A 169 16.91 17.64 -3.26
CA GLY A 169 18.08 18.04 -2.50
C GLY A 169 18.56 16.91 -1.61
N CYS A 170 19.68 17.13 -0.92
CA CYS A 170 20.34 16.12 -0.08
C CYS A 170 20.24 16.49 1.40
N HIS A 171 19.99 15.53 2.30
CA HIS A 171 20.03 15.76 3.76
C HIS A 171 21.40 15.42 4.39
N GLY A 172 22.36 14.95 3.59
CA GLY A 172 23.76 14.80 4.00
C GLY A 172 24.08 13.61 4.90
N LYS A 173 23.11 12.73 5.21
CA LYS A 173 23.35 11.55 6.05
C LYS A 173 23.84 10.37 5.20
N LEU A 174 24.84 9.66 5.74
CA LEU A 174 25.40 8.43 5.21
C LEU A 174 24.71 7.23 5.88
N TYR A 175 24.33 6.24 5.08
CA TYR A 175 23.74 5.00 5.58
C TYR A 175 24.72 3.85 5.32
N ASN A 176 24.99 3.05 6.35
CA ASN A 176 25.89 1.89 6.30
C ASN A 176 25.29 0.68 5.56
N LEU A 177 23.96 0.66 5.37
CA LEU A 177 23.24 -0.39 4.63
C LEU A 177 22.93 0.01 3.18
N TRP A 178 23.61 1.03 2.65
CA TRP A 178 23.37 1.48 1.28
C TRP A 178 23.98 0.49 0.29
N THR A 179 23.16 0.00 -0.63
CA THR A 179 23.55 -0.96 -1.68
C THR A 179 23.07 -0.49 -3.05
N VAL A 180 23.65 -1.06 -4.10
CA VAL A 180 23.21 -0.88 -5.48
C VAL A 180 22.30 -2.06 -5.82
N PRO A 181 21.06 -1.84 -6.28
CA PRO A 181 20.17 -2.94 -6.65
C PRO A 181 20.74 -3.70 -7.85
N GLU A 182 20.42 -4.99 -7.93
CA GLU A 182 20.68 -5.77 -9.13
C GLU A 182 19.83 -5.21 -10.29
N VAL A 183 20.48 -4.89 -11.40
CA VAL A 183 19.85 -4.26 -12.57
C VAL A 183 20.02 -5.15 -13.81
N PRO A 184 19.38 -6.33 -13.87
CA PRO A 184 19.53 -7.27 -14.99
C PRO A 184 19.03 -6.70 -16.33
N TRP A 185 18.19 -5.68 -16.32
CA TRP A 185 17.69 -4.97 -17.50
C TRP A 185 18.63 -3.84 -17.99
N LEU A 186 19.79 -3.64 -17.37
CA LEU A 186 20.71 -2.58 -17.77
C LEU A 186 21.49 -2.99 -19.03
N ALA A 187 21.29 -2.22 -20.12
CA ALA A 187 21.99 -2.45 -21.38
C ALA A 187 23.52 -2.42 -21.20
N GLU A 188 24.25 -3.26 -21.94
CA GLU A 188 25.71 -3.39 -21.80
C GLU A 188 26.44 -2.07 -21.98
N GLU A 189 25.91 -1.18 -22.82
CA GLU A 189 26.42 0.17 -23.10
C GLU A 189 26.26 1.16 -21.92
N GLU A 190 25.35 0.90 -20.98
CA GLU A 190 25.11 1.76 -19.81
C GLU A 190 25.85 1.28 -18.55
N ARG A 191 26.32 0.04 -18.55
CA ARG A 191 27.09 -0.57 -17.46
C ARG A 191 28.38 0.20 -17.12
N PRO A 192 29.20 0.68 -18.09
CA PRO A 192 30.39 1.47 -17.78
C PRO A 192 30.06 2.80 -17.09
N LYS A 193 28.94 3.43 -17.47
CA LYS A 193 28.47 4.69 -16.87
C LYS A 193 28.07 4.48 -15.40
N LEU A 194 27.40 3.37 -15.09
CA LEU A 194 27.03 3.02 -13.71
C LEU A 194 28.27 2.78 -12.86
N VAL A 195 29.19 1.96 -13.35
CA VAL A 195 30.46 1.67 -12.67
C VAL A 195 31.23 2.96 -12.41
N GLN A 196 31.28 3.88 -13.36
CA GLN A 196 31.96 5.17 -13.19
C GLN A 196 31.26 6.06 -12.15
N ALA A 197 29.92 6.10 -12.12
CA ALA A 197 29.17 6.82 -11.12
C ALA A 197 29.41 6.29 -9.71
N LEU A 198 29.49 4.96 -9.55
CA LEU A 198 29.78 4.30 -8.27
C LEU A 198 31.21 4.57 -7.79
N LYS A 199 32.21 4.50 -8.67
CA LYS A 199 33.60 4.89 -8.34
C LYS A 199 33.71 6.33 -7.85
N ASN A 200 32.89 7.23 -8.41
CA ASN A 200 32.84 8.62 -7.96
C ASN A 200 32.18 8.78 -6.58
N VAL A 201 31.16 7.97 -6.27
CA VAL A 201 30.53 7.95 -4.95
C VAL A 201 31.51 7.43 -3.91
N GLU A 202 32.22 6.34 -4.23
CA GLU A 202 33.27 5.79 -3.37
C GLU A 202 34.38 6.82 -3.09
N ARG A 203 34.84 7.55 -4.12
CA ARG A 203 35.83 8.62 -3.96
C ARG A 203 35.31 9.73 -3.04
N ALA A 204 34.09 10.20 -3.28
CA ALA A 204 33.47 11.25 -2.45
C ALA A 204 33.26 10.80 -0.99
N MET A 205 32.99 9.51 -0.75
CA MET A 205 32.96 8.95 0.60
C MET A 205 34.34 8.97 1.25
N LYS A 206 35.38 8.52 0.53
CA LYS A 206 36.78 8.51 1.01
C LYS A 206 37.28 9.91 1.35
N GLU A 207 36.98 10.90 0.50
CA GLU A 207 37.28 12.32 0.74
C GLU A 207 36.55 12.85 1.98
N SER A 208 35.23 12.56 2.10
CA SER A 208 34.43 12.98 3.26
C SER A 208 34.91 12.37 4.58
N ILE A 209 35.48 11.15 4.54
CA ILE A 209 36.06 10.47 5.71
C ILE A 209 37.45 11.02 6.05
N ARG A 210 38.26 11.36 5.04
CA ARG A 210 39.65 11.83 5.21
C ARG A 210 39.75 13.28 5.67
N ASP A 211 38.87 14.17 5.19
CA ASP A 211 39.05 15.61 5.41
C ASP A 211 38.63 16.11 6.80
N GLY A 212 38.01 15.28 7.65
CA GLY A 212 37.68 15.59 9.05
C GLY A 212 36.74 16.79 9.28
N LYS A 213 36.46 17.59 8.24
CA LYS A 213 35.54 18.72 8.21
C LYS A 213 34.20 18.25 7.67
N THR A 214 33.40 17.64 8.53
CA THR A 214 31.93 17.66 8.39
C THR A 214 31.35 19.03 8.76
N SER A 215 32.16 20.10 8.79
CA SER A 215 31.72 21.47 9.01
C SER A 215 31.16 22.06 7.71
N GLY A 216 29.90 21.75 7.42
CA GLY A 216 29.18 22.34 6.28
C GLY A 216 27.96 21.54 5.82
N LEU A 217 27.87 20.25 6.15
CA LEU A 217 26.63 19.50 5.99
C LEU A 217 25.69 19.88 7.12
N VAL A 218 24.91 20.96 6.91
CA VAL A 218 23.75 21.23 7.75
C VAL A 218 22.84 20.01 7.61
N HIS A 219 22.87 19.14 8.63
CA HIS A 219 21.93 18.04 8.76
C HIS A 219 20.53 18.66 8.90
N ALA A 220 19.86 18.84 7.78
CA ALA A 220 18.48 19.26 7.77
C ALA A 220 17.69 18.22 8.55
N ARG A 221 16.90 18.66 9.54
CA ARG A 221 16.00 17.78 10.30
C ARG A 221 15.20 16.94 9.31
N GLU A 222 15.28 15.62 9.44
CA GLU A 222 14.34 14.73 8.79
C GLU A 222 12.95 15.15 9.29
N SER A 223 12.05 15.61 8.40
CA SER A 223 10.65 15.82 8.78
C SER A 223 10.12 14.49 9.29
N THR A 224 9.96 14.39 10.61
CA THR A 224 9.25 13.30 11.27
C THR A 224 7.81 13.32 10.77
N ILE A 225 7.47 12.31 9.97
CA ILE A 225 6.11 11.94 9.55
C ILE A 225 5.25 13.16 9.11
N GLY A 226 5.53 13.68 7.92
CA GLY A 226 4.60 14.53 7.16
C GLY A 226 4.02 13.72 6.00
N GLY A 227 2.74 13.37 6.05
CA GLY A 227 2.05 12.42 5.17
C GLY A 227 1.83 12.83 3.70
N SER A 228 2.69 13.67 3.11
CA SER A 228 2.44 14.21 1.75
C SER A 228 3.06 13.41 0.62
N SER A 229 3.51 12.17 0.86
CA SER A 229 4.19 11.41 -0.21
C SER A 229 4.14 9.90 -0.10
N VAL A 230 3.21 9.40 0.70
CA VAL A 230 2.76 7.99 0.67
C VAL A 230 1.51 7.89 -0.23
N ALA A 231 1.25 8.89 -1.08
CA ALA A 231 0.02 8.98 -1.87
C ALA A 231 0.19 8.60 -3.37
N THR A 232 1.41 8.35 -3.85
CA THR A 232 1.61 7.88 -5.22
C THR A 232 2.13 6.44 -5.20
N ARG A 233 1.15 5.52 -5.28
CA ARG A 233 1.26 4.07 -5.47
C ARG A 233 1.74 3.27 -4.25
N ARG A 234 0.89 3.19 -3.22
CA ARG A 234 0.72 1.92 -2.49
C ARG A 234 -0.15 1.02 -3.38
N GLN A 235 0.38 -0.13 -3.78
CA GLN A 235 -0.46 -1.23 -4.20
C GLN A 235 -1.33 -1.64 -3.00
N GLN A 236 -2.60 -1.87 -3.29
CA GLN A 236 -3.63 -2.28 -2.35
C GLN A 236 -3.21 -3.59 -1.67
N SER A 237 -2.78 -3.50 -0.42
CA SER A 237 -2.80 -4.60 0.56
C SER A 237 -2.75 -3.95 1.94
N GLY A 238 -3.56 -4.50 2.85
CA GLY A 238 -4.03 -3.85 4.07
C GLY A 238 -2.93 -3.28 4.98
N ARG A 239 -3.24 -2.18 5.67
CA ARG A 239 -2.39 -1.65 6.74
C ARG A 239 -2.41 -2.59 7.95
N ASP A 240 -1.32 -3.32 8.12
CA ASP A 240 -1.02 -4.08 9.33
C ASP A 240 -0.48 -3.17 10.48
N PRO A 241 -1.15 -3.11 11.65
CA PRO A 241 -0.67 -2.45 12.85
C PRO A 241 0.67 -3.00 13.39
N TYR A 242 0.99 -4.26 13.10
CA TYR A 242 2.20 -4.97 13.55
C TYR A 242 3.46 -4.48 12.82
N MET A 243 3.39 -4.17 11.52
CA MET A 243 4.49 -3.48 10.83
C MET A 243 4.78 -2.08 11.41
N SER A 244 3.74 -1.37 11.90
CA SER A 244 3.96 -0.08 12.57
C SER A 244 4.52 -0.26 13.99
N SER A 245 4.20 -1.34 14.70
CA SER A 245 4.77 -1.63 16.02
C SER A 245 6.22 -2.10 15.90
N LEU A 246 6.55 -2.98 14.94
CA LEU A 246 7.92 -3.42 14.67
C LEU A 246 8.84 -2.26 14.31
N VAL A 247 8.38 -1.36 13.43
CA VAL A 247 9.12 -0.14 13.07
C VAL A 247 9.27 0.77 14.29
N SER A 248 8.24 0.91 15.13
CA SER A 248 8.30 1.75 16.33
C SER A 248 9.21 1.18 17.41
N GLU A 249 9.23 -0.15 17.57
CA GLU A 249 10.02 -0.89 18.55
C GLU A 249 11.49 -0.96 18.10
N TYR A 250 11.76 -1.18 16.81
CA TYR A 250 13.08 -1.04 16.20
C TYR A 250 13.65 0.37 16.38
N LEU A 251 12.85 1.41 16.15
CA LEU A 251 13.24 2.81 16.38
C LEU A 251 13.38 3.18 17.86
N ARG A 252 12.71 2.47 18.77
CA ARG A 252 12.87 2.62 20.23
C ARG A 252 14.16 1.94 20.70
N SER A 253 14.47 0.76 20.17
CA SER A 253 15.73 0.04 20.37
C SER A 253 16.92 0.87 19.88
N GLN A 254 16.86 1.46 18.67
CA GLN A 254 17.94 2.32 18.17
C GLN A 254 18.17 3.58 19.03
N ARG A 255 17.13 4.11 19.69
CA ARG A 255 17.26 5.25 20.62
C ARG A 255 17.90 4.84 21.95
N GLN A 256 17.59 3.65 22.46
CA GLN A 256 18.23 3.09 23.65
C GLN A 256 19.69 2.69 23.38
N GLU A 257 20.00 2.14 22.19
CA GLU A 257 21.37 1.83 21.73
C GLU A 257 22.21 3.11 21.61
N GLY A 258 21.61 4.19 21.08
CA GLY A 258 22.23 5.51 20.99
C GLY A 258 22.55 6.12 22.36
N MET A 259 21.68 5.91 23.36
CA MET A 259 21.89 6.36 24.75
C MET A 259 22.96 5.55 25.50
N ARG A 260 23.09 4.25 25.21
CA ARG A 260 24.16 3.39 25.76
C ARG A 260 25.54 3.71 25.15
N ARG A 261 25.59 4.09 23.87
CA ARG A 261 26.84 4.49 23.19
C ARG A 261 27.41 5.84 23.65
N SER A 262 26.63 6.66 24.34
CA SER A 262 27.13 7.91 24.95
C SER A 262 27.72 7.71 26.35
N SER A 263 27.68 6.50 26.93
CA SER A 263 28.12 6.24 28.32
C SER A 263 29.11 5.09 28.50
N ALA A 264 29.57 4.42 27.44
CA ALA A 264 30.52 3.31 27.56
C ALA A 264 31.83 3.57 26.81
N GLY A 265 32.68 4.43 27.39
CA GLY A 265 34.11 4.36 27.16
C GLY A 265 34.72 3.38 28.15
N LYS A 266 34.85 2.12 27.76
CA LYS A 266 35.86 1.13 28.24
C LYS A 266 35.61 -0.20 27.52
N GLY A 267 36.67 -0.72 26.92
CA GLY A 267 36.62 -1.89 26.05
C GLY A 267 36.32 -3.18 26.80
N GLU A 268 35.47 -4.01 26.20
CA GLU A 268 35.41 -5.45 26.41
C GLU A 268 35.27 -6.10 25.04
N ASP A 269 36.07 -7.14 24.81
CA ASP A 269 36.19 -7.88 23.56
C ASP A 269 34.86 -8.55 23.17
N PHE A 270 34.30 -8.15 22.02
CA PHE A 270 33.21 -8.90 21.39
C PHE A 270 33.79 -10.07 20.61
N ALA A 271 33.65 -11.27 21.17
CA ALA A 271 33.83 -12.52 20.44
C ALA A 271 32.91 -12.56 19.20
N SER A 272 33.42 -13.08 18.08
CA SER A 272 32.66 -13.29 16.85
C SER A 272 31.40 -14.14 17.09
N PRO A 273 30.29 -13.91 16.36
CA PRO A 273 29.09 -14.74 16.52
C PRO A 273 29.40 -16.18 16.09
N ASP A 274 29.09 -17.13 16.98
CA ASP A 274 29.21 -18.57 16.73
C ASP A 274 28.40 -18.99 15.48
N LYS A 275 28.88 -19.94 14.67
CA LYS A 275 28.18 -20.44 13.46
C LYS A 275 26.75 -20.91 13.75
N ARG A 276 26.51 -21.45 14.96
CA ARG A 276 25.18 -21.81 15.45
C ARG A 276 24.20 -20.63 15.50
N CYS A 277 24.69 -19.41 15.73
CA CYS A 277 23.90 -18.18 15.76
C CYS A 277 23.42 -17.76 14.36
N GLN A 278 24.18 -18.10 13.31
CA GLN A 278 23.85 -17.77 11.91
C GLN A 278 22.87 -18.77 11.28
N ASP A 279 23.03 -20.07 11.56
CA ASP A 279 22.39 -21.11 10.75
C ASP A 279 21.10 -21.69 11.37
N ARG A 280 20.97 -21.80 12.70
CA ARG A 280 19.93 -22.65 13.35
C ARG A 280 18.95 -21.94 14.29
N MET A 281 18.66 -20.65 14.08
CA MET A 281 17.88 -19.86 15.03
C MET A 281 16.48 -19.46 14.52
N SER A 282 15.53 -19.33 15.46
CA SER A 282 14.15 -18.91 15.19
C SER A 282 14.09 -17.47 14.64
N PHE A 283 13.03 -17.16 13.88
CA PHE A 283 12.77 -15.82 13.33
C PHE A 283 12.87 -14.72 14.41
N TYR A 284 12.31 -14.95 15.60
CA TYR A 284 12.33 -13.98 16.71
C TYR A 284 13.74 -13.66 17.22
N HIS A 285 14.67 -14.62 17.11
CA HIS A 285 16.07 -14.39 17.44
C HIS A 285 16.78 -13.60 16.34
N LEU A 286 16.57 -13.96 15.07
CA LEU A 286 17.13 -13.24 13.91
C LEU A 286 16.65 -11.79 13.84
N ALA A 287 15.38 -11.53 14.18
CA ALA A 287 14.85 -10.17 14.27
C ALA A 287 15.58 -9.29 15.32
N LYS A 288 16.24 -9.91 16.30
CA LYS A 288 16.99 -9.23 17.36
C LYS A 288 18.51 -9.34 17.17
N CYS A 289 18.98 -10.28 16.35
CA CYS A 289 20.38 -10.59 16.15
C CYS A 289 20.81 -10.20 14.73
N SER A 290 21.79 -9.31 14.60
CA SER A 290 22.31 -8.85 13.30
C SER A 290 23.22 -9.89 12.59
N ALA A 291 23.09 -11.18 12.91
CA ALA A 291 23.99 -12.23 12.42
C ALA A 291 23.83 -12.53 10.92
N ARG A 292 22.61 -12.41 10.37
CA ARG A 292 22.32 -12.45 8.92
C ARG A 292 21.03 -11.70 8.57
N SER A 293 20.87 -11.32 7.30
CA SER A 293 19.64 -10.71 6.79
C SER A 293 18.45 -11.67 6.83
N ILE A 294 17.27 -11.14 7.12
CA ILE A 294 15.99 -11.87 7.04
C ILE A 294 15.59 -11.99 5.56
N THR A 295 15.33 -13.21 5.12
CA THR A 295 14.88 -13.53 3.75
C THR A 295 13.37 -13.77 3.70
N THR A 296 12.80 -13.82 2.50
CA THR A 296 11.39 -14.21 2.31
C THR A 296 11.10 -15.63 2.80
N ALA A 297 12.09 -16.54 2.77
CA ALA A 297 11.95 -17.88 3.33
C ALA A 297 11.84 -17.87 4.86
N ASP A 298 12.54 -16.95 5.54
CA ASP A 298 12.43 -16.79 6.99
C ASP A 298 11.04 -16.31 7.40
N ILE A 299 10.47 -15.38 6.62
CA ILE A 299 9.09 -14.90 6.79
C ILE A 299 8.11 -16.05 6.56
N LEU A 300 8.24 -16.79 5.46
CA LEU A 300 7.41 -17.95 5.17
C LEU A 300 7.46 -18.98 6.31
N CYS A 301 8.65 -19.35 6.78
CA CYS A 301 8.78 -20.35 7.84
C CYS A 301 8.09 -19.88 9.14
N LYS A 302 8.24 -18.60 9.49
CA LYS A 302 7.55 -18.01 10.64
C LYS A 302 6.03 -18.10 10.49
N ASP A 303 5.50 -17.70 9.33
CA ASP A 303 4.05 -17.68 9.08
C ASP A 303 3.48 -19.11 9.01
N VAL A 304 4.19 -20.06 8.39
CA VAL A 304 3.84 -21.49 8.36
C VAL A 304 3.83 -22.12 9.75
N ILE A 305 4.81 -21.80 10.60
CA ILE A 305 4.83 -22.25 12.01
C ILE A 305 3.62 -21.68 12.77
N GLY A 306 3.24 -20.43 12.47
CA GLY A 306 2.06 -19.77 13.01
C GLY A 306 0.73 -20.27 12.46
N ASP A 307 0.74 -21.14 11.44
CA ASP A 307 -0.45 -21.58 10.70
C ASP A 307 -1.19 -20.39 10.03
N GLU A 308 -0.44 -19.38 9.60
CA GLU A 308 -0.94 -18.16 8.98
C GLU A 308 -0.54 -18.09 7.51
N PHE A 309 -1.44 -17.56 6.66
CA PHE A 309 -1.07 -17.27 5.28
C PHE A 309 -0.07 -16.11 5.23
N PRO A 310 1.01 -16.21 4.42
CA PRO A 310 1.96 -15.13 4.29
C PRO A 310 1.28 -13.84 3.83
N GLN A 311 1.54 -12.75 4.55
CA GLN A 311 1.00 -11.42 4.22
C GLN A 311 1.99 -10.59 3.41
N ASP A 312 3.28 -10.89 3.52
CA ASP A 312 4.34 -10.21 2.78
C ASP A 312 4.22 -10.50 1.27
N PRO A 313 4.01 -9.47 0.41
CA PRO A 313 3.75 -9.68 -1.01
C PRO A 313 4.88 -10.39 -1.74
N GLU A 314 6.13 -10.13 -1.35
CA GLU A 314 7.32 -10.73 -1.96
C GLU A 314 7.43 -12.21 -1.61
N THR A 315 7.18 -12.56 -0.35
CA THR A 315 7.08 -13.95 0.12
C THR A 315 5.95 -14.71 -0.58
N ARG A 316 4.79 -14.08 -0.74
CA ARG A 316 3.66 -14.70 -1.47
C ARG A 316 4.00 -14.98 -2.94
N GLU A 317 4.75 -14.09 -3.58
CA GLU A 317 5.18 -14.28 -4.98
C GLU A 317 6.23 -15.39 -5.08
N HIS A 318 7.31 -15.30 -4.31
CA HIS A 318 8.44 -16.23 -4.39
C HIS A 318 8.06 -17.68 -4.11
N PHE A 319 7.03 -17.90 -3.30
CA PHE A 319 6.61 -19.24 -2.87
C PHE A 319 5.26 -19.68 -3.45
N GLY A 320 4.72 -18.96 -4.43
CA GLY A 320 3.58 -19.40 -5.25
C GLY A 320 2.18 -19.13 -4.68
N PHE A 321 2.05 -18.43 -3.54
CA PHE A 321 0.75 -18.12 -2.97
C PHE A 321 -0.10 -17.18 -3.84
N ASN A 322 0.55 -16.33 -4.65
CA ASN A 322 -0.16 -15.47 -5.62
C ASN A 322 -0.66 -16.25 -6.85
N ARG A 323 -0.16 -17.46 -7.08
CA ARG A 323 -0.53 -18.34 -8.20
C ARG A 323 -1.64 -19.33 -7.82
N CYS A 324 -2.04 -19.38 -6.56
CA CYS A 324 -3.15 -20.21 -6.08
C CYS A 324 -4.50 -19.62 -6.50
N ARG A 325 -5.39 -20.46 -7.01
CA ARG A 325 -6.72 -20.08 -7.54
C ARG A 325 -7.72 -19.68 -6.48
N ASP A 326 -7.61 -20.27 -5.30
CA ASP A 326 -8.50 -20.02 -4.18
C ASP A 326 -7.79 -20.29 -2.85
N TRP A 327 -8.50 -20.05 -1.75
CA TRP A 327 -7.98 -20.22 -0.41
C TRP A 327 -7.66 -21.69 -0.07
N ARG A 328 -8.31 -22.67 -0.74
CA ARG A 328 -8.06 -24.11 -0.51
C ARG A 328 -6.68 -24.46 -1.05
N GLU A 329 -6.35 -24.02 -2.26
CA GLU A 329 -4.99 -24.19 -2.82
C GLU A 329 -3.93 -23.49 -1.97
N GLN A 330 -4.20 -22.27 -1.48
CA GLN A 330 -3.30 -21.60 -0.54
C GLN A 330 -3.10 -22.43 0.74
N SER A 331 -4.17 -23.03 1.28
CA SER A 331 -4.11 -23.91 2.46
C SER A 331 -3.31 -25.18 2.17
N HIS A 332 -3.48 -25.81 1.01
CA HIS A 332 -2.69 -27.00 0.65
C HIS A 332 -1.21 -26.66 0.47
N LEU A 333 -0.90 -25.51 -0.14
CA LEU A 333 0.46 -25.03 -0.30
C LEU A 333 1.10 -24.71 1.05
N LEU A 334 0.36 -24.06 1.97
CA LEU A 334 0.80 -23.84 3.34
C LEU A 334 1.09 -25.18 4.04
N GLY A 335 0.19 -26.16 3.91
CA GLY A 335 0.36 -27.52 4.44
C GLY A 335 1.57 -28.26 3.86
N LEU A 336 1.87 -28.05 2.58
CA LEU A 336 3.07 -28.58 1.92
C LEU A 336 4.35 -28.00 2.54
N TYR A 337 4.42 -26.67 2.69
CA TYR A 337 5.57 -26.01 3.34
C TYR A 337 5.69 -26.41 4.81
N LYS A 338 4.57 -26.58 5.52
CA LYS A 338 4.56 -27.09 6.89
C LYS A 338 5.18 -28.49 6.96
N GLY A 339 4.84 -29.35 6.00
CA GLY A 339 5.45 -30.67 5.84
C GLY A 339 6.97 -30.61 5.64
N LEU A 340 7.48 -29.66 4.84
CA LEU A 340 8.93 -29.48 4.67
C LEU A 340 9.63 -29.09 5.98
N ILE A 341 9.03 -28.18 6.76
CA ILE A 341 9.57 -27.79 8.07
C ILE A 341 9.58 -28.98 9.04
N TYR A 342 8.53 -29.81 9.03
CA TYR A 342 8.50 -31.07 9.81
C TYR A 342 9.58 -32.07 9.38
N LEU A 343 10.01 -32.04 8.12
CA LEU A 343 11.12 -32.83 7.58
C LEU A 343 12.49 -32.14 7.78
N GLU A 344 12.57 -31.19 8.70
CA GLU A 344 13.78 -30.46 9.09
C GLU A 344 14.40 -29.62 7.96
N VAL A 345 13.61 -29.16 6.99
CA VAL A 345 14.06 -28.17 5.99
C VAL A 345 14.08 -26.79 6.63
N GLU A 346 15.27 -26.20 6.75
CA GLU A 346 15.47 -24.88 7.34
C GLU A 346 15.23 -23.75 6.32
N ALA A 347 14.91 -22.54 6.80
CA ALA A 347 14.63 -21.37 5.96
C ALA A 347 15.78 -21.03 4.98
N ILE A 348 17.03 -21.24 5.39
CA ILE A 348 18.22 -21.01 4.55
C ILE A 348 18.20 -21.95 3.35
N GLN A 349 17.94 -23.25 3.58
CA GLN A 349 17.86 -24.24 2.51
C GLN A 349 16.71 -23.91 1.55
N LEU A 350 15.56 -23.51 2.10
CA LEU A 350 14.41 -23.14 1.29
C LEU A 350 14.70 -21.89 0.42
N ASN A 351 15.39 -20.90 0.97
CA ASN A 351 15.83 -19.73 0.20
C ASN A 351 16.82 -20.12 -0.90
N GLU A 352 17.79 -20.99 -0.60
CA GLU A 352 18.74 -21.48 -1.61
C GLU A 352 18.06 -22.24 -2.74
N TRP A 353 17.06 -23.07 -2.44
CA TRP A 353 16.32 -23.81 -3.46
C TRP A 353 15.57 -22.89 -4.40
N ARG A 354 15.02 -21.79 -3.86
CA ARG A 354 14.34 -20.75 -4.62
C ARG A 354 15.33 -19.96 -5.48
N GLU A 355 16.45 -19.49 -4.92
CA GLU A 355 17.46 -18.71 -5.65
C GLU A 355 18.10 -19.49 -6.80
N LYS A 356 18.26 -20.80 -6.65
CA LYS A 356 18.80 -21.70 -7.68
C LYS A 356 17.74 -22.22 -8.66
N ASP A 357 16.47 -21.82 -8.51
CA ASP A 357 15.34 -22.30 -9.32
C ASP A 357 15.18 -23.83 -9.34
N ILE A 358 15.48 -24.48 -8.21
CA ILE A 358 15.38 -25.94 -8.02
C ILE A 358 14.31 -26.33 -6.99
N LEU A 359 13.44 -25.40 -6.62
CA LEU A 359 12.46 -25.54 -5.54
C LEU A 359 11.55 -26.77 -5.73
N VAL A 360 10.93 -26.91 -6.91
CA VAL A 360 10.05 -28.05 -7.23
C VAL A 360 10.78 -29.39 -7.11
N SER A 361 11.97 -29.48 -7.72
CA SER A 361 12.79 -30.70 -7.70
C SER A 361 13.17 -31.11 -6.28
N LYS A 362 13.59 -30.15 -5.45
CA LYS A 362 13.99 -30.42 -4.06
C LYS A 362 12.82 -30.76 -3.15
N ILE A 363 11.64 -30.19 -3.37
CA ILE A 363 10.41 -30.59 -2.68
C ILE A 363 10.10 -32.06 -3.00
N ILE A 364 10.11 -32.44 -4.29
CA ILE A 364 9.86 -33.82 -4.71
C ILE A 364 10.89 -34.77 -4.10
N GLU A 365 12.17 -34.44 -4.16
CA GLU A 365 13.25 -35.24 -3.56
C GLU A 365 13.03 -35.46 -2.06
N THR A 366 12.65 -34.41 -1.32
CA THR A 366 12.49 -34.44 0.14
C THR A 366 11.30 -35.31 0.55
N PHE A 367 10.14 -35.12 -0.07
CA PHE A 367 8.96 -35.95 0.24
C PHE A 367 9.08 -37.39 -0.28
N SER A 368 9.87 -37.64 -1.34
CA SER A 368 10.10 -38.99 -1.86
C SER A 368 10.87 -39.88 -0.88
N LYS A 369 11.64 -39.30 0.05
CA LYS A 369 12.34 -40.04 1.12
C LYS A 369 11.38 -40.56 2.21
N VAL A 370 10.20 -39.98 2.33
CA VAL A 370 9.16 -40.39 3.27
C VAL A 370 8.38 -41.57 2.66
N SER A 371 7.95 -42.53 3.48
CA SER A 371 7.08 -43.64 3.04
C SER A 371 5.74 -43.12 2.50
N GLU A 372 5.17 -43.73 1.47
CA GLU A 372 3.93 -43.27 0.83
C GLU A 372 2.77 -43.04 1.80
N GLN A 373 2.62 -43.91 2.81
CA GLN A 373 1.56 -43.81 3.83
C GLN A 373 1.70 -42.58 4.75
N SER A 374 2.88 -41.96 4.80
CA SER A 374 3.23 -40.89 5.75
C SER A 374 3.51 -39.56 5.07
N ARG A 375 3.38 -39.47 3.74
CA ARG A 375 3.60 -38.24 2.96
C ARG A 375 2.49 -37.20 3.11
N GLY A 376 1.32 -37.61 3.63
CA GLY A 376 0.13 -36.77 3.74
C GLY A 376 -0.53 -36.45 2.38
N GLY A 377 -1.67 -35.76 2.41
CA GLY A 377 -2.46 -35.43 1.21
C GLY A 377 -1.91 -34.23 0.40
N TYR A 378 -1.13 -33.35 1.02
CA TYR A 378 -0.61 -32.13 0.38
C TYR A 378 0.43 -32.43 -0.70
N PHE A 379 1.29 -33.43 -0.50
CA PHE A 379 2.32 -33.77 -1.50
C PHE A 379 1.73 -34.38 -2.78
N PRO A 380 0.81 -35.37 -2.73
CA PRO A 380 0.09 -35.83 -3.92
C PRO A 380 -0.69 -34.71 -4.63
N TRP A 381 -1.29 -33.78 -3.89
CA TRP A 381 -1.91 -32.58 -4.46
C TRP A 381 -0.87 -31.71 -5.19
N PHE A 382 0.29 -31.47 -4.58
CA PHE A 382 1.37 -30.69 -5.19
C PHE A 382 1.86 -31.29 -6.51
N LEU A 383 2.02 -32.62 -6.59
CA LEU A 383 2.44 -33.28 -7.83
C LEU A 383 1.49 -33.02 -9.00
N ARG A 384 0.18 -32.84 -8.74
CA ARG A 384 -0.83 -32.45 -9.74
C ARG A 384 -0.85 -30.95 -10.04
N ASN A 385 -0.29 -30.12 -9.15
CA ASN A 385 -0.39 -28.67 -9.16
C ASN A 385 0.98 -27.97 -9.19
N GLN A 386 1.99 -28.59 -9.81
CA GLN A 386 3.34 -28.03 -9.91
C GLN A 386 3.39 -26.66 -10.60
N HIS A 387 2.40 -26.37 -11.44
CA HIS A 387 2.22 -25.08 -12.11
C HIS A 387 2.21 -23.86 -11.16
N ILE A 388 1.87 -24.07 -9.88
CA ILE A 388 1.84 -23.02 -8.85
C ILE A 388 3.25 -22.47 -8.55
N LEU A 389 4.30 -23.29 -8.73
CA LEU A 389 5.70 -22.87 -8.54
C LEU A 389 6.46 -22.76 -9.86
N ASP A 390 5.80 -22.94 -10.99
CA ASP A 390 6.41 -22.83 -12.31
C ASP A 390 6.29 -21.41 -12.85
N ASN A 391 7.40 -20.67 -12.80
CA ASN A 391 7.45 -19.29 -13.26
C ASN A 391 7.26 -19.12 -14.77
N SER A 392 7.36 -20.19 -15.56
CA SER A 392 7.12 -20.15 -17.01
C SER A 392 5.64 -20.04 -17.37
N ILE A 393 4.74 -20.39 -16.44
CA ILE A 393 3.30 -20.28 -16.63
C ILE A 393 2.84 -18.88 -16.20
N PRO A 394 2.04 -18.17 -17.02
CA PRO A 394 1.54 -16.85 -16.65
C PRO A 394 0.63 -16.92 -15.41
N PRO A 395 0.64 -15.88 -14.55
CA PRO A 395 -0.21 -15.82 -13.37
C PRO A 395 -1.70 -15.75 -13.76
N LEU A 396 -2.56 -16.14 -12.81
CA LEU A 396 -4.01 -16.09 -12.98
C LEU A 396 -4.50 -14.65 -13.19
N GLN A 397 -5.52 -14.51 -14.04
CA GLN A 397 -6.16 -13.23 -14.32
C GLN A 397 -7.36 -13.02 -13.38
N PHE A 398 -7.08 -12.67 -12.13
CA PHE A 398 -8.11 -12.49 -11.10
C PHE A 398 -9.12 -11.36 -11.40
N ASP A 399 -8.74 -10.38 -12.23
CA ASP A 399 -9.64 -9.31 -12.70
C ASP A 399 -10.40 -9.69 -13.98
N GLY A 400 -10.19 -10.91 -14.50
CA GLY A 400 -10.75 -11.41 -15.75
C GLY A 400 -11.37 -12.79 -15.59
N GLN A 401 -10.90 -13.75 -16.39
CA GLN A 401 -11.48 -15.09 -16.47
C GLN A 401 -11.34 -15.91 -15.17
N ASP A 402 -10.38 -15.58 -14.31
CA ASP A 402 -10.12 -16.29 -13.06
C ASP A 402 -10.73 -15.60 -11.83
N ASN A 403 -11.66 -14.66 -12.03
CA ASN A 403 -12.28 -13.94 -10.92
C ASN A 403 -12.98 -14.91 -9.94
N PRO A 404 -12.53 -14.99 -8.67
CA PRO A 404 -13.05 -15.98 -7.71
C PRO A 404 -14.51 -15.71 -7.35
N LEU A 405 -14.90 -14.43 -7.30
CA LEU A 405 -16.27 -14.06 -7.01
C LEU A 405 -17.21 -14.44 -8.16
N GLN A 406 -16.80 -14.20 -9.41
CA GLN A 406 -17.60 -14.57 -10.57
C GLN A 406 -17.80 -16.10 -10.64
N ARG A 407 -16.74 -16.87 -10.39
CA ARG A 407 -16.84 -18.34 -10.28
C ARG A 407 -17.80 -18.79 -9.17
N ALA A 408 -17.73 -18.17 -8.00
CA ALA A 408 -18.64 -18.48 -6.91
C ALA A 408 -20.10 -18.19 -7.29
N ILE A 409 -20.34 -17.05 -7.94
CA ILE A 409 -21.67 -16.67 -8.47
C ILE A 409 -22.18 -17.72 -9.45
N ASP A 410 -21.37 -18.09 -10.44
CA ASP A 410 -21.79 -19.05 -11.47
C ASP A 410 -22.04 -20.45 -10.89
N ALA A 411 -21.23 -20.89 -9.93
CA ALA A 411 -21.43 -22.14 -9.21
C ALA A 411 -22.69 -22.12 -8.32
N ALA A 412 -23.14 -20.95 -7.85
CA ALA A 412 -24.32 -20.79 -7.02
C ALA A 412 -25.62 -20.62 -7.82
N ARG A 413 -25.56 -20.37 -9.14
CA ARG A 413 -26.76 -20.20 -10.00
C ARG A 413 -27.80 -21.33 -9.89
N PRO A 414 -27.43 -22.62 -9.77
CA PRO A 414 -28.41 -23.70 -9.62
C PRO A 414 -29.28 -23.61 -8.37
N TYR A 415 -28.88 -22.83 -7.35
CA TYR A 415 -29.62 -22.62 -6.11
C TYR A 415 -30.71 -21.54 -6.22
N LEU A 416 -30.69 -20.73 -7.27
CA LEU A 416 -31.77 -19.80 -7.57
C LEU A 416 -33.01 -20.52 -8.11
N ASP A 417 -34.16 -19.86 -7.98
CA ASP A 417 -35.39 -20.24 -8.68
C ASP A 417 -35.16 -20.30 -10.19
N LEU A 418 -35.87 -21.21 -10.87
CA LEU A 418 -35.70 -21.46 -12.31
C LEU A 418 -35.77 -20.18 -13.16
N GLU A 419 -36.62 -19.23 -12.77
CA GLU A 419 -36.82 -17.96 -13.46
C GLU A 419 -35.60 -17.02 -13.37
N ASP A 420 -34.76 -17.19 -12.35
CA ASP A 420 -33.64 -16.29 -12.05
C ASP A 420 -32.28 -16.86 -12.45
N ARG A 421 -32.17 -18.16 -12.73
CA ARG A 421 -30.88 -18.83 -13.02
C ARG A 421 -30.14 -18.22 -14.21
N ASN A 422 -30.88 -17.74 -15.20
CA ASN A 422 -30.34 -17.18 -16.45
C ASN A 422 -30.21 -15.64 -16.42
N LYS A 423 -30.66 -14.98 -15.34
CA LYS A 423 -30.59 -13.53 -15.22
C LYS A 423 -29.17 -13.10 -14.87
N ASP A 424 -28.76 -11.94 -15.38
CA ASP A 424 -27.56 -11.28 -14.88
C ASP A 424 -27.72 -10.94 -13.39
N LEU A 425 -26.62 -10.86 -12.64
CA LEU A 425 -26.66 -10.50 -11.21
C LEU A 425 -27.41 -9.18 -10.99
N GLN A 426 -27.20 -8.18 -11.86
CA GLN A 426 -27.87 -6.87 -11.76
C GLN A 426 -29.37 -6.92 -12.04
N GLN A 427 -29.84 -7.96 -12.73
CA GLN A 427 -31.26 -8.17 -13.07
C GLN A 427 -32.04 -8.92 -11.98
N LEU A 428 -31.36 -9.36 -10.91
CA LEU A 428 -32.03 -9.96 -9.76
C LEU A 428 -32.72 -8.85 -8.95
N GLU A 429 -34.05 -8.88 -8.98
CA GLU A 429 -34.92 -7.99 -8.22
C GLU A 429 -35.68 -8.80 -7.17
N PRO A 430 -35.95 -8.22 -5.98
CA PRO A 430 -35.51 -6.91 -5.50
C PRO A 430 -33.99 -6.83 -5.18
N PRO A 431 -33.41 -5.64 -4.90
CA PRO A 431 -31.99 -5.48 -4.60
C PRO A 431 -31.49 -6.32 -3.41
N SER A 432 -32.36 -6.58 -2.44
CA SER A 432 -32.13 -7.49 -1.31
C SER A 432 -31.88 -8.93 -1.76
N LYS A 433 -32.61 -9.42 -2.78
CA LYS A 433 -32.40 -10.74 -3.39
C LYS A 433 -31.00 -10.83 -3.99
N ARG A 434 -30.58 -9.80 -4.73
CA ARG A 434 -29.23 -9.69 -5.30
C ARG A 434 -28.15 -9.71 -4.23
N GLN A 435 -28.29 -8.91 -3.16
CA GLN A 435 -27.34 -8.89 -2.04
C GLN A 435 -27.26 -10.23 -1.31
N CYS A 436 -28.41 -10.86 -1.05
CA CYS A 436 -28.48 -12.18 -0.44
C CYS A 436 -27.80 -13.24 -1.31
N PHE A 437 -28.04 -13.21 -2.63
CA PHE A 437 -27.43 -14.18 -3.53
C PHE A 437 -25.92 -14.03 -3.59
N LEU A 438 -25.42 -12.79 -3.56
CA LEU A 438 -23.99 -12.50 -3.51
C LEU A 438 -23.33 -13.12 -2.28
N LEU A 439 -23.90 -12.93 -1.09
CA LEU A 439 -23.38 -13.57 0.12
C LEU A 439 -23.55 -15.10 0.06
N TYR A 440 -24.69 -15.59 -0.42
CA TYR A 440 -24.97 -17.02 -0.52
C TYR A 440 -23.92 -17.74 -1.40
N ALA A 441 -23.55 -17.12 -2.52
CA ALA A 441 -22.49 -17.60 -3.41
C ALA A 441 -21.12 -17.63 -2.72
N MET A 442 -20.74 -16.54 -2.02
CA MET A 442 -19.50 -16.50 -1.24
C MET A 442 -19.47 -17.60 -0.18
N ALA A 443 -20.54 -17.74 0.59
CA ALA A 443 -20.68 -18.73 1.65
C ALA A 443 -20.58 -20.17 1.11
N LEU A 444 -21.17 -20.48 -0.05
CA LEU A 444 -21.04 -21.79 -0.70
C LEU A 444 -19.62 -22.12 -1.17
N ASP A 445 -18.82 -21.11 -1.50
CA ASP A 445 -17.41 -21.26 -1.86
C ASP A 445 -16.48 -21.26 -0.62
N GLY A 446 -17.00 -20.95 0.56
CA GLY A 446 -16.24 -20.85 1.81
C GLY A 446 -15.53 -19.50 1.98
N SER A 447 -15.99 -18.46 1.28
CA SER A 447 -15.51 -17.09 1.41
C SER A 447 -16.56 -16.21 2.11
N HIS A 448 -16.15 -15.00 2.48
CA HIS A 448 -17.06 -14.00 3.06
C HIS A 448 -16.74 -12.60 2.52
N PRO A 449 -17.68 -11.63 2.64
CA PRO A 449 -17.47 -10.27 2.18
C PRO A 449 -16.27 -9.59 2.85
N ASN A 450 -15.71 -8.59 2.17
CA ASN A 450 -14.64 -7.73 2.67
C ASN A 450 -15.20 -6.34 3.05
N PRO A 451 -14.75 -5.71 4.15
CA PRO A 451 -15.18 -4.35 4.51
C PRO A 451 -14.91 -3.29 3.43
N HIS A 452 -13.96 -3.51 2.52
CA HIS A 452 -13.64 -2.59 1.43
C HIS A 452 -14.68 -2.60 0.29
N TRP A 453 -15.57 -3.60 0.24
CA TRP A 453 -16.66 -3.68 -0.75
C TRP A 453 -17.91 -2.93 -0.29
N ALA A 454 -17.72 -1.73 0.24
CA ALA A 454 -18.76 -0.93 0.85
C ALA A 454 -19.88 -0.51 -0.14
N GLU A 455 -19.65 -0.59 -1.45
CA GLU A 455 -20.68 -0.35 -2.47
C GLU A 455 -21.84 -1.35 -2.41
N PHE A 456 -21.61 -2.58 -1.93
CA PHE A 456 -22.64 -3.62 -1.79
C PHE A 456 -23.17 -3.76 -0.35
N ASP A 457 -22.53 -3.07 0.60
CA ASP A 457 -22.78 -3.11 2.06
C ASP A 457 -22.86 -4.52 2.70
N SER A 458 -22.56 -5.59 1.96
CA SER A 458 -22.79 -6.97 2.38
C SER A 458 -21.98 -7.37 3.62
N TRP A 459 -20.77 -6.82 3.79
CA TRP A 459 -20.01 -7.03 5.02
C TRP A 459 -20.73 -6.45 6.24
N TYR A 460 -21.34 -5.27 6.11
CA TYR A 460 -22.10 -4.66 7.18
C TYR A 460 -23.45 -5.36 7.39
N ASP A 461 -24.24 -5.53 6.33
CA ASP A 461 -25.64 -5.96 6.42
C ASP A 461 -25.80 -7.36 7.01
N PHE A 462 -24.81 -8.24 6.81
CA PHE A 462 -24.82 -9.61 7.32
C PHE A 462 -24.04 -9.79 8.63
N GLY A 463 -23.69 -8.69 9.31
CA GLY A 463 -23.25 -8.69 10.70
C GLY A 463 -21.74 -8.84 10.92
N PHE A 464 -20.91 -8.87 9.87
CA PHE A 464 -19.46 -8.98 10.05
C PHE A 464 -18.86 -7.77 10.79
N ALA A 465 -19.49 -6.59 10.70
CA ALA A 465 -19.10 -5.40 11.47
C ALA A 465 -19.18 -5.58 12.99
N VAL A 466 -19.98 -6.54 13.46
CA VAL A 466 -20.15 -6.83 14.87
C VAL A 466 -18.95 -7.60 15.43
N CYS A 467 -18.28 -8.40 14.59
CA CYS A 467 -17.11 -9.19 14.93
C CYS A 467 -15.99 -8.36 15.61
N PRO A 468 -15.40 -8.83 16.74
CA PRO A 468 -14.27 -8.14 17.38
C PRO A 468 -13.02 -8.05 16.50
N GLY A 469 -12.89 -8.92 15.50
CA GLY A 469 -11.79 -8.95 14.56
C GLY A 469 -11.88 -10.12 13.60
N GLU A 470 -10.88 -10.22 12.72
CA GLU A 470 -10.88 -11.10 11.55
C GLU A 470 -11.13 -12.58 11.89
N HIS A 471 -10.58 -13.09 13.01
CA HIS A 471 -10.85 -14.47 13.43
C HIS A 471 -12.35 -14.75 13.61
N ASN A 472 -13.07 -13.82 14.26
CA ASN A 472 -14.51 -13.96 14.47
C ASN A 472 -15.30 -13.76 13.17
N GLU A 473 -14.80 -12.92 12.25
CA GLU A 473 -15.38 -12.79 10.91
C GLU A 473 -15.29 -14.10 10.12
N ARG A 474 -14.13 -14.78 10.18
CA ARG A 474 -13.96 -16.11 9.56
C ARG A 474 -14.89 -17.15 10.18
N LEU A 475 -15.08 -17.13 11.50
CA LEU A 475 -16.05 -18.01 12.17
C LEU A 475 -17.47 -17.73 11.70
N LEU A 476 -17.87 -16.45 11.58
CA LEU A 476 -19.19 -16.05 11.06
C LEU A 476 -19.38 -16.49 9.60
N GLY A 477 -18.36 -16.29 8.76
CA GLY A 477 -18.34 -16.80 7.39
C GLY A 477 -18.53 -18.33 7.36
N GLY A 478 -17.82 -19.05 8.21
CA GLY A 478 -17.97 -20.50 8.35
C GLY A 478 -19.36 -20.95 8.80
N LEU A 479 -20.04 -20.18 9.65
CA LEU A 479 -21.44 -20.46 9.99
C LEU A 479 -22.38 -20.24 8.81
N TYR A 480 -22.23 -19.14 8.05
CA TYR A 480 -23.00 -18.95 6.82
C TYR A 480 -22.74 -20.09 5.84
N SER A 481 -21.48 -20.50 5.64
CA SER A 481 -21.12 -21.65 4.78
C SER A 481 -21.79 -22.95 5.24
N ARG A 482 -21.82 -23.21 6.56
CA ARG A 482 -22.47 -24.40 7.11
C ARG A 482 -23.99 -24.33 7.00
N LEU A 483 -24.58 -23.15 7.15
CA LEU A 483 -26.00 -22.91 7.00
C LEU A 483 -26.47 -23.23 5.57
N VAL A 484 -25.78 -22.72 4.54
CA VAL A 484 -26.24 -22.83 3.14
C VAL A 484 -25.66 -24.04 2.40
N GLY A 485 -24.49 -24.53 2.82
CA GLY A 485 -23.76 -25.59 2.14
C GLY A 485 -23.47 -26.82 3.00
N GLY A 486 -23.80 -26.81 4.29
CA GLY A 486 -23.53 -27.93 5.18
C GLY A 486 -22.04 -28.27 5.25
N HIS A 487 -21.69 -29.52 4.94
CA HIS A 487 -20.30 -29.95 4.86
C HIS A 487 -19.66 -29.76 3.48
N LYS A 488 -20.32 -29.07 2.52
CA LYS A 488 -19.80 -28.85 1.16
C LYS A 488 -18.36 -28.31 1.18
N VAL A 489 -18.09 -27.25 1.94
CA VAL A 489 -16.75 -26.63 1.96
C VAL A 489 -15.67 -27.62 2.41
N MET A 490 -15.94 -28.40 3.46
CA MET A 490 -15.03 -29.45 3.93
C MET A 490 -14.89 -30.57 2.90
N ARG A 491 -16.00 -31.06 2.36
CA ARG A 491 -16.01 -32.09 1.33
C ARG A 491 -15.18 -31.66 0.11
N ASP A 492 -15.39 -30.46 -0.39
CA ASP A 492 -14.67 -29.93 -1.55
C ASP A 492 -13.16 -29.77 -1.24
N TYR A 493 -12.81 -29.34 -0.02
CA TYR A 493 -11.42 -29.29 0.46
C TYR A 493 -10.77 -30.67 0.43
N TYR A 494 -11.35 -31.68 1.09
CA TYR A 494 -10.76 -33.03 1.15
C TYR A 494 -10.77 -33.74 -0.22
N GLN A 495 -11.80 -33.54 -1.03
CA GLN A 495 -11.84 -34.05 -2.40
C GLN A 495 -10.72 -33.46 -3.27
N SER A 496 -10.39 -32.18 -3.10
CA SER A 496 -9.29 -31.57 -3.85
C SER A 496 -7.91 -32.12 -3.46
N LEU A 497 -7.76 -32.61 -2.22
CA LEU A 497 -6.60 -33.40 -1.78
C LEU A 497 -6.59 -34.83 -2.37
N GLY A 498 -7.71 -35.29 -2.92
CA GLY A 498 -7.90 -36.64 -3.44
C GLY A 498 -8.46 -37.62 -2.41
N SER A 499 -8.95 -37.13 -1.27
CA SER A 499 -9.67 -37.98 -0.32
C SER A 499 -11.04 -38.39 -0.87
N LYS A 500 -11.45 -39.61 -0.50
CA LYS A 500 -12.78 -40.17 -0.80
C LYS A 500 -13.69 -40.20 0.42
N ASP A 501 -13.32 -39.50 1.49
CA ASP A 501 -14.09 -39.50 2.73
C ASP A 501 -15.53 -39.04 2.47
N GLU A 502 -16.48 -39.87 2.88
CA GLU A 502 -17.90 -39.54 2.83
C GLU A 502 -18.26 -38.70 4.05
N TYR A 503 -18.60 -37.44 3.82
CA TYR A 503 -19.17 -36.58 4.84
C TYR A 503 -20.68 -36.77 4.90
N PRO A 504 -21.28 -36.90 6.09
CA PRO A 504 -22.71 -37.02 6.21
C PRO A 504 -23.39 -35.77 5.65
N ASN A 505 -24.46 -35.95 4.89
CA ASN A 505 -25.28 -34.82 4.46
C ASN A 505 -26.00 -34.24 5.67
N VAL A 506 -25.84 -32.95 5.90
CA VAL A 506 -26.58 -32.20 6.92
C VAL A 506 -27.62 -31.31 6.23
N PRO A 507 -28.75 -31.01 6.89
CA PRO A 507 -29.75 -30.08 6.36
C PRO A 507 -29.11 -28.73 6.02
N THR A 508 -29.50 -28.17 4.88
CA THR A 508 -29.04 -26.86 4.41
C THR A 508 -30.22 -25.92 4.18
N CYS A 509 -30.01 -24.65 4.48
CA CYS A 509 -30.94 -23.58 4.18
C CYS A 509 -31.05 -23.38 2.67
N SER A 510 -32.28 -23.31 2.16
CA SER A 510 -32.50 -22.93 0.76
C SER A 510 -32.20 -21.44 0.53
N PHE A 511 -31.95 -21.05 -0.71
CA PHE A 511 -31.72 -19.63 -1.03
C PHE A 511 -32.92 -18.74 -0.68
N ASN A 512 -34.15 -19.19 -1.00
CA ASN A 512 -35.36 -18.40 -0.72
C ASN A 512 -35.62 -18.26 0.77
N GLU A 513 -35.41 -19.33 1.55
CA GLU A 513 -35.50 -19.25 3.00
C GLU A 513 -34.47 -18.26 3.58
N PHE A 514 -33.23 -18.31 3.10
CA PHE A 514 -32.17 -17.38 3.49
C PHE A 514 -32.53 -15.92 3.18
N TRP A 515 -32.99 -15.65 1.96
CA TRP A 515 -33.36 -14.30 1.52
C TRP A 515 -34.56 -13.76 2.28
N LEU A 516 -35.62 -14.55 2.46
CA LEU A 516 -36.79 -14.14 3.25
C LEU A 516 -36.45 -13.91 4.73
N ALA A 517 -35.53 -14.70 5.28
CA ALA A 517 -35.05 -14.50 6.64
C ALA A 517 -34.27 -13.19 6.79
N TYR A 518 -33.48 -12.80 5.78
CA TYR A 518 -32.82 -11.50 5.73
C TYR A 518 -33.82 -10.34 5.72
N GLU A 519 -34.79 -10.34 4.81
CA GLU A 519 -35.76 -9.24 4.71
C GLU A 519 -36.60 -9.07 5.98
N SER A 520 -37.03 -10.18 6.57
CA SER A 520 -37.87 -10.19 7.77
C SER A 520 -37.11 -9.94 9.08
N GLY A 521 -35.78 -9.80 9.05
CA GLY A 521 -34.98 -9.68 10.27
C GLY A 521 -35.01 -10.95 11.12
N SER A 522 -35.07 -12.12 10.49
CA SER A 522 -35.13 -13.41 11.17
C SER A 522 -33.90 -14.30 10.93
N LEU A 523 -32.82 -13.76 10.34
CA LEU A 523 -31.55 -14.48 10.16
C LEU A 523 -31.03 -15.11 11.45
N ALA A 524 -31.08 -14.40 12.58
CA ALA A 524 -30.67 -14.97 13.86
C ALA A 524 -31.48 -16.24 14.22
N LYS A 525 -32.81 -16.21 14.00
CA LYS A 525 -33.69 -17.37 14.24
C LYS A 525 -33.39 -18.52 13.27
N LEU A 526 -33.06 -18.19 12.02
CA LEU A 526 -32.65 -19.17 11.01
C LEU A 526 -31.41 -19.95 11.47
N PHE A 527 -30.40 -19.30 12.03
CA PHE A 527 -29.25 -19.99 12.60
C PHE A 527 -29.63 -20.96 13.73
N TYR A 528 -30.54 -20.58 14.63
CA TYR A 528 -31.05 -21.51 15.65
C TYR A 528 -31.78 -22.71 15.05
N HIS A 529 -32.59 -22.49 14.01
CA HIS A 529 -33.34 -23.56 13.35
C HIS A 529 -32.41 -24.67 12.80
N TYR A 530 -31.25 -24.29 12.29
CA TYR A 530 -30.24 -25.21 11.77
C TYR A 530 -29.20 -25.66 12.82
N GLY A 531 -29.42 -25.38 14.11
CA GLY A 531 -28.52 -25.81 15.19
C GLY A 531 -27.17 -25.07 15.22
N LEU A 532 -27.13 -23.84 14.70
CA LEU A 532 -25.95 -22.98 14.60
C LEU A 532 -26.06 -21.73 15.51
N GLY A 533 -26.92 -21.80 16.52
CA GLY A 533 -27.27 -20.68 17.40
C GLY A 533 -26.19 -20.26 18.40
N ASP A 534 -25.29 -21.16 18.81
CA ASP A 534 -24.36 -20.93 19.93
C ASP A 534 -23.48 -19.67 19.78
N MET A 535 -23.14 -19.29 18.55
CA MET A 535 -22.35 -18.08 18.29
C MET A 535 -23.20 -16.80 18.38
N MET A 536 -24.51 -16.89 18.14
CA MET A 536 -25.44 -15.76 18.21
C MET A 536 -25.57 -15.25 19.65
N ASP A 537 -25.42 -16.12 20.65
CA ASP A 537 -25.52 -15.80 22.08
C ASP A 537 -24.24 -15.21 22.70
N ARG A 538 -23.17 -14.99 21.91
CA ARG A 538 -21.97 -14.30 22.42
C ARG A 538 -22.29 -12.83 22.74
N ASP A 539 -21.55 -12.23 23.69
CA ASP A 539 -21.74 -10.84 24.15
C ASP A 539 -21.14 -9.79 23.20
N TRP A 540 -21.49 -9.89 21.92
CA TRP A 540 -21.09 -8.95 20.86
C TRP A 540 -22.27 -8.22 20.21
N GLY A 541 -23.51 -8.67 20.42
CA GLY A 541 -24.70 -8.04 19.84
C GLY A 541 -25.07 -8.52 18.43
N LEU A 542 -24.52 -9.66 17.95
CA LEU A 542 -24.80 -10.16 16.60
C LEU A 542 -26.27 -10.57 16.44
N ARG A 543 -26.85 -11.22 17.46
CA ARG A 543 -28.25 -11.63 17.47
C ARG A 543 -29.16 -10.42 17.25
N GLU A 544 -28.97 -9.37 18.04
CA GLU A 544 -29.72 -8.13 17.96
C GLU A 544 -29.52 -7.48 16.59
N PHE A 545 -28.28 -7.42 16.10
CA PHE A 545 -27.96 -6.84 14.80
C PHE A 545 -28.70 -7.52 13.63
N LEU A 546 -28.71 -8.85 13.61
CA LEU A 546 -29.37 -9.67 12.59
C LEU A 546 -30.88 -9.80 12.79
N SER A 547 -31.43 -9.26 13.89
CA SER A 547 -32.87 -9.27 14.18
C SER A 547 -33.61 -8.03 13.66
N PHE A 548 -32.90 -7.07 13.05
CA PHE A 548 -33.52 -5.91 12.40
C PHE A 548 -34.05 -6.30 11.01
N PRO A 549 -35.34 -6.09 10.72
CA PRO A 549 -35.88 -6.17 9.37
C PRO A 549 -35.22 -5.15 8.43
N LEU A 550 -35.24 -5.43 7.12
CA LEU A 550 -34.54 -4.62 6.12
C LEU A 550 -34.98 -3.15 6.12
N ASP A 551 -36.27 -2.89 6.25
CA ASP A 551 -36.86 -1.54 6.34
C ASP A 551 -36.47 -0.78 7.62
N GLN A 552 -35.91 -1.49 8.61
CA GLN A 552 -35.49 -0.95 9.90
C GLN A 552 -33.96 -0.96 10.08
N HIS A 553 -33.17 -1.28 9.05
CA HIS A 553 -31.70 -1.26 9.14
C HIS A 553 -31.13 0.10 9.59
N GLU A 554 -31.80 1.22 9.28
CA GLU A 554 -31.39 2.58 9.72
C GLU A 554 -31.52 2.80 11.23
N LEU A 555 -32.30 1.96 11.93
CA LEU A 555 -32.42 2.01 13.40
C LEU A 555 -31.27 1.29 14.11
N ARG A 556 -30.38 0.63 13.36
CA ARG A 556 -29.21 -0.04 13.95
C ARG A 556 -28.30 0.99 14.63
N PRO A 557 -27.70 0.64 15.78
CA PRO A 557 -26.73 1.52 16.45
C PRO A 557 -25.62 1.99 15.50
N SER A 558 -25.44 3.32 15.40
CA SER A 558 -24.46 3.94 14.49
C SER A 558 -23.01 3.54 14.79
N VAL A 559 -22.73 2.98 15.98
CA VAL A 559 -21.41 2.45 16.35
C VAL A 559 -20.95 1.33 15.42
N TRP A 560 -21.87 0.56 14.85
CA TRP A 560 -21.51 -0.49 13.90
C TRP A 560 -21.01 0.10 12.59
N ARG A 561 -21.57 1.23 12.16
CA ARG A 561 -21.07 1.98 10.99
C ARG A 561 -19.75 2.67 11.30
N LEU A 562 -19.52 3.09 12.55
CA LEU A 562 -18.19 3.50 12.99
C LEU A 562 -17.19 2.34 12.88
N LYS A 563 -17.53 1.13 13.32
CA LYS A 563 -16.65 -0.03 13.14
C LYS A 563 -16.34 -0.31 11.66
N HIS A 564 -17.34 -0.18 10.80
CA HIS A 564 -17.13 -0.25 9.35
C HIS A 564 -16.15 0.84 8.86
N PHE A 565 -16.31 2.09 9.29
CA PHE A 565 -15.36 3.17 9.01
C PHE A 565 -13.93 2.83 9.47
N LEU A 566 -13.78 2.24 10.66
CA LEU A 566 -12.48 1.86 11.21
C LEU A 566 -11.87 0.66 10.48
N ALA A 567 -12.68 -0.22 9.87
CA ALA A 567 -12.18 -1.33 9.05
C ALA A 567 -11.64 -0.89 7.68
N LEU A 568 -12.06 0.28 7.18
CA LEU A 568 -11.58 0.85 5.92
C LEU A 568 -10.19 1.47 6.04
N ASP A 569 -9.46 1.54 4.93
CA ASP A 569 -8.21 2.28 4.88
C ASP A 569 -8.39 3.74 5.33
N PRO A 570 -7.50 4.31 6.17
CA PRO A 570 -7.67 5.66 6.70
C PRO A 570 -7.55 6.77 5.65
N GLY A 571 -7.16 6.43 4.41
CA GLY A 571 -7.17 7.32 3.24
C GLY A 571 -8.24 6.98 2.21
N ALA A 572 -9.15 6.04 2.49
CA ALA A 572 -10.20 5.65 1.57
C ALA A 572 -11.13 6.84 1.29
N PRO A 573 -11.46 7.13 0.02
CA PRO A 573 -12.38 8.22 -0.32
C PRO A 573 -13.79 7.88 0.15
N LEU A 574 -14.28 8.57 1.19
CA LEU A 574 -15.62 8.34 1.77
C LEU A 574 -16.76 8.98 0.98
N GLY A 575 -16.48 9.78 -0.05
CA GLY A 575 -17.49 10.61 -0.73
C GLY A 575 -18.63 9.84 -1.41
N ARG A 576 -18.53 8.50 -1.55
CA ARG A 576 -19.62 7.62 -2.01
C ARG A 576 -20.29 6.81 -0.90
N LEU A 577 -19.87 6.97 0.35
CA LEU A 577 -20.25 6.16 1.51
C LEU A 577 -20.91 7.04 2.59
N SER A 578 -21.98 7.75 2.21
CA SER A 578 -22.62 8.76 3.07
C SER A 578 -23.01 8.23 4.45
N LYS A 579 -23.58 7.01 4.54
CA LYS A 579 -23.97 6.40 5.82
C LYS A 579 -22.78 6.18 6.77
N ILE A 580 -21.63 5.77 6.21
CA ILE A 580 -20.40 5.55 6.97
C ILE A 580 -19.82 6.88 7.44
N GLU A 581 -19.83 7.88 6.56
CA GLU A 581 -19.36 9.22 6.89
C GLU A 581 -20.23 9.88 7.98
N THR A 582 -21.56 9.84 7.85
CA THR A 582 -22.49 10.39 8.85
C THR A 582 -22.27 9.73 10.21
N ALA A 583 -22.19 8.41 10.26
CA ALA A 583 -21.90 7.70 11.51
C ALA A 583 -20.54 8.12 12.09
N ALA A 584 -19.47 8.19 11.29
CA ALA A 584 -18.17 8.61 11.77
C ALA A 584 -18.19 10.04 12.35
N GLN A 585 -18.95 10.95 11.75
CA GLN A 585 -19.12 12.33 12.25
C GLN A 585 -19.78 12.36 13.64
N GLU A 586 -20.75 11.48 13.93
CA GLU A 586 -21.38 11.36 15.26
C GLU A 586 -20.38 10.98 16.37
N TYR A 587 -19.24 10.37 15.99
CA TYR A 587 -18.16 9.98 16.90
C TYR A 587 -16.94 10.92 16.82
N GLY A 588 -17.12 12.09 16.19
CA GLY A 588 -16.14 13.18 16.19
C GLY A 588 -15.25 13.24 14.96
N PHE A 589 -15.40 12.36 13.96
CA PHE A 589 -14.61 12.40 12.73
C PHE A 589 -15.08 13.50 11.76
N THR A 590 -14.82 14.76 12.09
CA THR A 590 -15.19 15.91 11.25
C THR A 590 -14.11 16.25 10.22
N SER A 591 -14.47 17.05 9.21
CA SER A 591 -13.53 17.56 8.19
C SER A 591 -12.51 18.56 8.75
N GLN A 592 -12.78 19.15 9.91
CA GLN A 592 -11.93 20.16 10.56
C GLN A 592 -10.77 19.55 11.37
N LEU A 593 -10.76 18.23 11.56
CA LEU A 593 -9.69 17.57 12.31
C LEU A 593 -8.36 17.58 11.55
N THR A 594 -7.29 17.88 12.26
CA THR A 594 -5.94 17.67 11.75
C THR A 594 -5.68 16.18 11.51
N ALA A 595 -4.85 15.84 10.52
CA ALA A 595 -4.52 14.45 10.20
C ALA A 595 -3.98 13.67 11.42
N ARG A 596 -3.21 14.34 12.30
CA ARG A 596 -2.71 13.76 13.55
C ARG A 596 -3.84 13.39 14.50
N THR A 597 -4.77 14.31 14.75
CA THR A 597 -5.91 14.08 15.65
C THR A 597 -6.85 13.02 15.09
N ARG A 598 -7.07 13.00 13.78
CA ARG A 598 -7.87 11.98 13.10
C ARG A 598 -7.29 10.58 13.30
N LEU A 599 -5.97 10.44 13.16
CA LEU A 599 -5.28 9.17 13.39
C LEU A 599 -5.31 8.76 14.86
N ALA A 600 -5.09 9.70 15.78
CA ALA A 600 -5.18 9.45 17.22
C ALA A 600 -6.61 9.01 17.63
N LEU A 601 -7.65 9.65 17.07
CA LEU A 601 -9.05 9.29 17.32
C LEU A 601 -9.39 7.89 16.78
N ARG A 602 -8.84 7.51 15.62
CA ARG A 602 -8.96 6.16 15.08
C ARG A 602 -8.33 5.12 16.01
N GLN A 603 -7.08 5.34 16.42
CA GLN A 603 -6.38 4.48 17.37
C GLN A 603 -7.10 4.39 18.71
N PHE A 604 -7.69 5.49 19.17
CA PHE A 604 -8.49 5.52 20.39
C PHE A 604 -9.71 4.58 20.31
N TYR A 605 -10.53 4.67 19.26
CA TYR A 605 -11.69 3.78 19.12
C TYR A 605 -11.29 2.33 18.86
N GLU A 606 -10.23 2.10 18.07
CA GLU A 606 -9.66 0.76 17.88
C GLU A 606 -9.26 0.14 19.23
N GLN A 607 -8.57 0.88 20.11
CA GLN A 607 -8.22 0.42 21.46
C GLN A 607 -9.45 0.25 22.36
N LEU A 608 -10.39 1.18 22.34
CA LEU A 608 -11.59 1.12 23.15
C LEU A 608 -12.39 -0.16 22.85
N PHE A 609 -12.59 -0.50 21.58
CA PHE A 609 -13.33 -1.70 21.18
C PHE A 609 -12.63 -3.02 21.48
N THR A 610 -11.35 -3.01 21.86
CA THR A 610 -10.69 -4.22 22.41
C THR A 610 -11.06 -4.48 23.87
N LYS A 611 -11.49 -3.45 24.61
CA LYS A 611 -11.75 -3.54 26.06
C LYS A 611 -13.23 -3.54 26.41
N VAL A 612 -14.08 -2.91 25.60
CA VAL A 612 -15.51 -2.72 25.93
C VAL A 612 -16.44 -3.10 24.78
N ASN A 613 -17.65 -3.52 25.13
CA ASN A 613 -18.71 -3.79 24.15
C ASN A 613 -19.09 -2.48 23.40
N PRO A 614 -19.03 -2.46 22.05
CA PRO A 614 -19.37 -1.27 21.25
C PRO A 614 -20.77 -0.70 21.51
N LEU A 615 -21.76 -1.53 21.89
CA LEU A 615 -23.10 -1.06 22.23
C LEU A 615 -23.09 -0.13 23.46
N ARG A 616 -22.25 -0.42 24.45
CA ARG A 616 -22.09 0.47 25.62
C ARG A 616 -21.47 1.82 25.24
N VAL A 617 -20.58 1.82 24.24
CA VAL A 617 -20.02 3.05 23.67
C VAL A 617 -21.11 3.87 22.98
N HIS A 618 -22.00 3.21 22.24
CA HIS A 618 -23.16 3.86 21.62
C HIS A 618 -24.10 4.48 22.67
N GLU A 619 -24.43 3.74 23.73
CA GLU A 619 -25.26 4.24 24.82
C GLU A 619 -24.62 5.43 25.54
N ALA A 620 -23.32 5.34 25.85
CA ALA A 620 -22.58 6.44 26.47
C ALA A 620 -22.59 7.70 25.58
N LYS A 621 -22.42 7.54 24.26
CA LYS A 621 -22.53 8.63 23.28
C LYS A 621 -23.92 9.25 23.31
N ASN A 622 -24.98 8.45 23.24
CA ASN A 622 -26.35 8.96 23.22
C ASN A 622 -26.74 9.67 24.53
N ARG A 623 -26.04 9.38 25.65
CA ARG A 623 -26.22 10.06 26.94
C ARG A 623 -25.30 11.28 27.13
N GLY A 624 -24.46 11.62 26.16
CA GLY A 624 -23.46 12.70 26.28
C GLY A 624 -22.29 12.36 27.23
N LYS A 625 -22.10 11.08 27.58
CA LYS A 625 -21.12 10.60 28.57
C LYS A 625 -19.97 9.80 27.96
N LEU A 626 -19.73 9.97 26.65
CA LEU A 626 -18.73 9.18 25.93
C LEU A 626 -17.31 9.39 26.49
N LEU A 627 -16.94 10.63 26.84
CA LEU A 627 -15.64 10.93 27.42
C LEU A 627 -15.47 10.27 28.79
N GLU A 628 -16.44 10.44 29.69
CA GLU A 628 -16.43 9.84 31.04
C GLU A 628 -16.29 8.32 30.97
N TYR A 629 -17.06 7.68 30.08
CA TYR A 629 -17.02 6.23 29.88
C TYR A 629 -15.69 5.75 29.29
N ALA A 630 -15.09 6.54 28.40
CA ALA A 630 -13.78 6.23 27.83
C ALA A 630 -12.67 6.36 28.89
N GLU A 631 -12.71 7.40 29.72
CA GLU A 631 -11.76 7.63 30.82
C GLU A 631 -11.85 6.55 31.90
N SER A 632 -13.02 5.96 32.13
CA SER A 632 -13.15 4.81 33.05
C SER A 632 -12.62 3.50 32.46
N SER A 633 -12.38 3.43 31.15
CA SER A 633 -12.03 2.20 30.43
C SER A 633 -10.58 2.17 29.92
N LEU A 634 -9.97 3.34 29.72
CA LEU A 634 -8.63 3.51 29.15
C LEU A 634 -7.74 4.35 30.06
N ASP A 635 -6.52 3.87 30.29
CA ASP A 635 -5.55 4.52 31.19
C ASP A 635 -4.95 5.80 30.59
N VAL A 636 -4.87 5.89 29.27
CA VAL A 636 -4.26 7.01 28.55
C VAL A 636 -5.10 7.38 27.33
N ILE A 637 -5.49 8.65 27.24
CA ILE A 637 -6.19 9.25 26.10
C ILE A 637 -5.39 10.47 25.63
N ASP A 638 -5.20 10.62 24.32
CA ASP A 638 -4.53 11.79 23.73
C ASP A 638 -5.35 13.08 23.99
N ASP A 639 -4.68 14.19 24.31
CA ASP A 639 -5.36 15.46 24.63
C ASP A 639 -6.21 15.99 23.47
N GLY A 640 -5.76 15.78 22.22
CA GLY A 640 -6.53 16.12 21.03
C GLY A 640 -7.81 15.30 20.95
N VAL A 641 -7.76 14.02 21.32
CA VAL A 641 -8.94 13.14 21.39
C VAL A 641 -9.88 13.58 22.51
N ARG A 642 -9.38 13.88 23.72
CA ARG A 642 -10.22 14.40 24.82
C ARG A 642 -10.99 15.66 24.41
N HIS A 643 -10.32 16.58 23.72
CA HIS A 643 -10.95 17.82 23.24
C HIS A 643 -12.06 17.55 22.22
N VAL A 644 -11.87 16.57 21.34
CA VAL A 644 -12.91 16.15 20.39
C VAL A 644 -14.10 15.54 21.12
N LEU A 645 -13.87 14.59 22.04
CA LEU A 645 -14.96 13.92 22.76
C LEU A 645 -15.73 14.87 23.68
N ARG A 646 -15.06 15.86 24.28
CA ARG A 646 -15.72 16.90 25.10
C ARG A 646 -16.65 17.80 24.28
N LYS A 647 -16.42 17.94 22.97
CA LYS A 647 -17.32 18.70 22.09
C LYS A 647 -18.55 17.91 21.64
N LEU A 648 -18.56 16.59 21.85
CA LEU A 648 -19.66 15.71 21.45
C LEU A 648 -20.74 15.56 22.53
N GLY A 649 -20.36 15.71 23.81
CA GLY A 649 -21.28 15.76 24.96
C GLY A 649 -21.62 17.19 25.30
#